data_AF-A0A8H4RI21-F1
#
_entry.id   AF-A0A8H4RI21-F1
#
_cell.length_a   1.000
_cell.length_b   1.000
_cell.length_c   1.000
_cell.angle_alpha   90.00
_cell.angle_beta   90.00
_cell.angle_gamma   90.00
#
_symmetry.space_group_name_H-M   'P 1'
#
loop_
_entity.id
_entity.type
_entity.pdbx_description
1 polymer ?
#
loop_
_entity_poly.entity_id
_entity_poly.type
_entity_poly.pdbx_seq_one_letter_code
_entity_poly.pdbx_strand_id
1 'polypeptide(L)'
;MSIDDSPSQGSAGGVAPYEETPLLRDNDDNQSKAGSQDERPTEETIIPEEVSNTRLAITLGSIFIGVFLAALDSTVIATLSAPISTSFNSLSFLSWLASAYLIANAACQPLSGRLTDIFSRRTGLVVSNVLFAAGNLICGLAGDEATMIAGRVVAGMGGGGLMAISTFVGSDLVPLRKRGLLQGIGNVCYGTGAGLGGIFGGWVNDTWGWRVAFLAQVPLVVISGVLVYFTVNIPPKKSEKSKLSRVDFLGAFTLVVTLVLLLLGLNSGGNIVPWTHPLVLISLPLSLVSLLLFIYIEAKVASEPVIPVTLLLNRTVMAACLCNWLFTMIVYAVLFYVPIFFQIKGDSTTVAGMRLIPQSIGVSFGSLFAGFIMNRTGKYGLLSLGLMFSLVVGSGLLSTLTFNNPSWPVYIYLFLLGSGYGGMLTVTLLACISAVSHDHQAVVTSATYAFRSTGSTIGITIASAVFQNLLLSGLHDRFDGLPGAEKEIRKIKDSFDELKHLPSGWKDGVMDSYAGSLRGVFLTSLGIAVLGMLHRNRNRSAADATTAEDAPQRTDADLRLVEAHKPLDITNARIITDGYDADVAHWLKPAGQNTVREHAQNLINDLCVMRARTKATKRPVLFVAHSLGGLVYQGALLLCVNPNGEAQGTLLDCTRGIAFMGAPNAGSDFEMFTTAVANIISLSFVNSPNRQLLEVLKGRSQVLANIKNGFLTLVRIESRKAIRRSRYILFFEELPIAATSHRVVTPDSAITLGYNSTTIPTNHMNMTKISTQNDVGYERVSGRLMDWISEIENASGVPTTIIRRNTANDPSFQEVMNDLKLSNASYYRYHKRADKFIPRPDLQPKIVNIMTQESGTATRVCILCGMGGQGKTALAIDSCRQAELNHLFLAIFWLDASSTEALKKGLIAISDMVKHSMDQTDRSDEERIEFTLQIIGSWNRSWLLIFDNYDNPDQFQSLSRYMPSSSQGSILVTSRNSDLARLGTVVEVPPMSQTEALSLLYDRVGGAEKFPEQREDAKKIVHLLGYLPLAINQAGAYIQRRVNFPLSRFIDEYEDRKHLI
;
A
#
# COMPACT_ATOMS: atom_id res chain seq x y z
N MET A 1 -30.85 28.92 -59.92
CA MET A 1 -31.54 30.00 -59.18
C MET A 1 -30.71 30.27 -57.95
N SER A 2 -30.04 31.39 -57.75
CA SER A 2 -29.83 32.61 -58.54
C SER A 2 -29.00 33.50 -57.61
N ILE A 3 -27.90 34.07 -58.13
CA ILE A 3 -27.53 35.51 -58.02
C ILE A 3 -27.11 35.94 -56.59
N ASP A 4 -25.81 36.07 -56.33
CA ASP A 4 -24.91 37.24 -56.54
C ASP A 4 -24.78 38.05 -55.26
N ASP A 5 -23.55 38.31 -54.82
CA ASP A 5 -22.90 39.63 -54.98
C ASP A 5 -21.66 39.73 -54.05
N SER A 6 -20.50 39.80 -54.69
CA SER A 6 -19.32 40.52 -54.18
C SER A 6 -19.48 42.01 -54.55
N PRO A 7 -18.89 43.01 -53.85
CA PRO A 7 -17.46 43.30 -54.09
C PRO A 7 -16.68 44.09 -53.01
N SER A 8 -15.35 43.88 -53.02
CA SER A 8 -14.26 44.89 -53.04
C SER A 8 -13.98 45.90 -51.89
N GLN A 9 -12.67 46.21 -51.80
CA GLN A 9 -11.95 47.35 -51.19
C GLN A 9 -11.58 47.20 -49.71
N GLY A 10 -10.36 47.48 -49.23
CA GLY A 10 -9.20 48.13 -49.82
C GLY A 10 -8.49 48.98 -48.75
N SER A 11 -7.15 48.90 -48.71
CA SER A 11 -6.18 49.84 -48.11
C SER A 11 -5.78 49.73 -46.61
N ALA A 12 -4.53 49.29 -46.43
CA ALA A 12 -3.38 50.01 -45.86
C ALA A 12 -3.33 50.44 -44.38
N GLY A 13 -2.30 49.93 -43.68
CA GLY A 13 -1.39 50.76 -42.87
C GLY A 13 -1.15 50.35 -41.40
N GLY A 14 0.11 50.03 -41.06
CA GLY A 14 0.74 50.49 -39.80
C GLY A 14 0.86 49.55 -38.57
N VAL A 15 1.96 48.77 -38.53
CA VAL A 15 2.90 48.49 -37.41
C VAL A 15 2.46 48.58 -35.90
N ALA A 16 2.41 47.38 -35.26
CA ALA A 16 2.96 46.90 -33.95
C ALA A 16 2.46 47.46 -32.56
N PRO A 17 2.84 46.85 -31.39
CA PRO A 17 2.14 45.74 -30.71
C PRO A 17 1.86 45.95 -29.18
N TYR A 18 0.85 45.30 -28.59
CA TYR A 18 0.80 44.99 -27.13
C TYR A 18 -0.16 43.83 -26.76
N GLU A 19 0.22 43.12 -25.70
CA GLU A 19 -0.33 41.91 -25.12
C GLU A 19 -1.11 42.25 -23.82
N GLU A 20 -2.35 41.79 -23.65
CA GLU A 20 -2.93 41.37 -22.36
C GLU A 20 -4.13 40.44 -22.61
N THR A 21 -3.96 39.15 -22.27
CA THR A 21 -5.09 38.26 -21.97
C THR A 21 -5.60 38.57 -20.56
N PRO A 22 -6.86 38.18 -20.24
CA PRO A 22 -6.93 37.14 -19.21
C PRO A 22 -7.94 36.03 -19.50
N LEU A 23 -7.49 34.81 -19.12
CA LEU A 23 -8.25 33.73 -18.49
C LEU A 23 -9.49 33.16 -19.21
N LEU A 24 -9.27 32.01 -19.87
CA LEU A 24 -10.23 30.90 -20.14
C LEU A 24 -11.36 31.26 -21.14
N ARG A 25 -11.60 30.57 -22.26
CA ARG A 25 -11.62 29.13 -22.51
C ARG A 25 -11.82 28.81 -24.01
N ASP A 26 -11.32 27.63 -24.40
CA ASP A 26 -11.81 26.61 -25.35
C ASP A 26 -12.20 26.99 -26.80
N ASN A 27 -11.38 26.56 -27.77
CA ASN A 27 -11.67 25.49 -28.74
C ASN A 27 -10.67 25.50 -29.88
N ASP A 28 -10.29 24.31 -30.34
CA ASP A 28 -9.85 23.91 -31.70
C ASP A 28 -9.17 22.54 -31.51
N ASP A 29 -9.85 21.40 -31.65
CA ASP A 29 -10.37 20.84 -32.90
C ASP A 29 -9.47 21.05 -34.13
N ASN A 30 -8.95 19.92 -34.60
CA ASN A 30 -8.44 19.64 -35.94
C ASN A 30 -7.09 20.23 -36.37
N GLN A 31 -6.04 19.44 -36.13
CA GLN A 31 -5.26 18.67 -37.13
C GLN A 31 -3.89 18.37 -36.49
N SER A 32 -3.35 17.16 -36.41
CA SER A 32 -3.43 16.03 -37.32
C SER A 32 -2.99 14.73 -36.62
N LYS A 33 -3.77 13.68 -36.89
CA LYS A 33 -3.47 12.26 -36.70
C LYS A 33 -2.08 11.88 -37.24
N ALA A 34 -1.23 11.28 -36.41
CA ALA A 34 -0.37 10.15 -36.75
C ALA A 34 0.34 9.61 -35.50
N GLY A 35 0.12 8.34 -35.16
CA GLY A 35 0.97 7.60 -34.22
C GLY A 35 0.45 7.40 -32.80
N SER A 36 -0.74 6.82 -32.62
CA SER A 36 -1.21 6.33 -31.32
C SER A 36 -0.92 4.82 -31.19
N GLN A 37 0.10 4.44 -30.42
CA GLN A 37 0.17 3.12 -29.77
C GLN A 37 0.75 3.25 -28.35
N ASP A 38 -0.14 3.02 -27.37
CA ASP A 38 0.07 2.54 -26.00
C ASP A 38 1.21 3.11 -25.12
N GLU A 39 1.00 4.33 -24.59
CA GLU A 39 1.53 4.68 -23.27
C GLU A 39 0.40 4.54 -22.23
N ARG A 40 0.56 3.59 -21.29
CA ARG A 40 -0.34 3.50 -20.13
C ARG A 40 0.03 4.61 -19.14
N PRO A 41 -0.92 5.44 -18.67
CA PRO A 41 -0.63 6.48 -17.69
C PRO A 41 -0.32 5.84 -16.33
N THR A 42 0.84 6.18 -15.77
CA THR A 42 1.28 5.82 -14.41
C THR A 42 0.43 6.56 -13.39
N GLU A 43 -0.39 5.84 -12.62
CA GLU A 43 -1.11 6.39 -11.48
C GLU A 43 -0.13 6.58 -10.31
N GLU A 44 0.10 7.83 -9.88
CA GLU A 44 0.81 8.10 -8.64
C GLU A 44 -0.08 7.80 -7.42
N THR A 45 0.28 6.75 -6.68
CA THR A 45 -0.32 6.43 -5.38
C THR A 45 0.19 7.44 -4.35
N ILE A 46 -0.60 8.49 -4.08
CA ILE A 46 -0.30 9.48 -3.04
C ILE A 46 -0.24 8.76 -1.69
N ILE A 47 0.97 8.63 -1.13
CA ILE A 47 1.16 8.14 0.24
C ILE A 47 0.59 9.23 1.16
N PRO A 48 -0.42 8.95 2.01
CA PRO A 48 -0.97 9.96 2.89
C PRO A 48 0.11 10.46 3.84
N GLU A 49 0.26 11.78 3.97
CA GLU A 49 0.82 12.40 5.17
C GLU A 49 0.20 11.74 6.41
N GLU A 50 1.00 11.41 7.43
CA GLU A 50 0.48 10.77 8.65
C GLU A 50 -0.62 11.64 9.27
N VAL A 51 -1.87 11.23 9.06
CA VAL A 51 -3.04 11.93 9.58
C VAL A 51 -2.96 11.89 11.11
N SER A 52 -3.00 13.07 11.75
CA SER A 52 -3.05 13.19 13.21
C SER A 52 -4.02 12.18 13.83
N ASN A 53 -3.58 11.46 14.87
CA ASN A 53 -4.33 10.36 15.50
C ASN A 53 -5.78 10.75 15.86
N THR A 54 -6.02 11.99 16.25
CA THR A 54 -7.36 12.52 16.56
C THR A 54 -8.23 12.60 15.31
N ARG A 55 -7.69 13.11 14.20
CA ARG A 55 -8.43 13.23 12.93
C ARG A 55 -8.69 11.86 12.31
N LEU A 56 -7.74 10.93 12.45
CA LEU A 56 -7.93 9.52 12.08
C LEU A 56 -9.07 8.87 12.88
N ALA A 57 -9.07 9.02 14.22
CA ALA A 57 -10.12 8.48 15.08
C ALA A 57 -11.50 9.04 14.75
N ILE A 58 -11.62 10.36 14.52
CA ILE A 58 -12.88 11.00 14.13
C ILE A 58 -13.38 10.48 12.78
N THR A 59 -12.48 10.35 11.80
CA THR A 59 -12.82 9.86 10.46
C THR A 59 -13.30 8.41 10.52
N LEU A 60 -12.56 7.54 11.22
CA LEU A 60 -12.94 6.14 11.41
C LEU A 60 -14.25 6.00 12.21
N GLY A 61 -14.44 6.81 13.24
CA GLY A 61 -15.70 6.85 13.99
C GLY A 61 -16.90 7.18 13.10
N SER A 62 -16.77 8.20 12.23
CA SER A 62 -17.86 8.62 11.35
C SER A 62 -18.29 7.55 10.34
N ILE A 63 -17.34 6.80 9.75
CA ILE A 63 -17.64 5.73 8.79
C ILE A 63 -18.19 4.48 9.50
N PHE A 64 -17.72 4.18 10.72
CA PHE A 64 -18.17 3.02 11.47
C PHE A 64 -19.59 3.19 12.04
N ILE A 65 -20.10 4.41 12.19
CA ILE A 65 -21.54 4.63 12.46
C ILE A 65 -22.39 4.08 11.30
N GLY A 66 -21.98 4.29 10.05
CA GLY A 66 -22.67 3.73 8.89
C GLY A 66 -22.63 2.21 8.87
N VAL A 67 -21.47 1.61 9.18
CA VAL A 67 -21.32 0.15 9.32
C VAL A 67 -22.20 -0.39 10.44
N PHE A 68 -22.27 0.30 11.58
CA PHE A 68 -23.13 -0.05 12.70
C PHE A 68 -24.61 -0.05 12.29
N LEU A 69 -25.08 0.99 11.59
CA LEU A 69 -26.48 1.10 11.14
C LEU A 69 -26.84 0.05 10.09
N ALA A 70 -25.94 -0.23 9.14
CA ALA A 70 -26.13 -1.31 8.16
C ALA A 70 -26.20 -2.70 8.82
N ALA A 71 -25.37 -2.92 9.85
CA ALA A 71 -25.41 -4.16 10.64
C ALA A 71 -26.68 -4.26 11.49
N LEU A 72 -27.12 -3.15 12.08
CA LEU A 72 -28.36 -3.05 12.84
C LEU A 72 -29.56 -3.41 11.97
N ASP A 73 -29.68 -2.86 10.76
CA ASP A 73 -30.76 -3.22 9.83
C ASP A 73 -30.82 -4.72 9.51
N SER A 74 -29.65 -5.36 9.36
CA SER A 74 -29.59 -6.79 9.04
C SER A 74 -30.20 -7.70 10.12
N THR A 75 -30.15 -7.30 11.39
CA THR A 75 -30.77 -8.05 12.49
C THR A 75 -32.17 -7.55 12.83
N VAL A 76 -32.47 -6.26 12.62
CA VAL A 76 -33.84 -5.74 12.66
C VAL A 76 -34.71 -6.50 11.66
N ILE A 77 -34.27 -6.66 10.42
CA ILE A 77 -35.06 -7.37 9.41
C ILE A 77 -35.23 -8.85 9.77
N ALA A 78 -34.21 -9.50 10.33
CA ALA A 78 -34.27 -10.90 10.72
C ALA A 78 -35.28 -11.14 11.85
N THR A 79 -35.37 -10.23 12.82
CA THR A 79 -36.35 -10.34 13.91
C THR A 79 -37.76 -9.98 13.48
N LEU A 80 -37.90 -8.98 12.59
CA LEU A 80 -39.19 -8.50 12.09
C LEU A 80 -39.74 -9.31 10.91
N SER A 81 -38.99 -10.28 10.38
CA SER A 81 -39.38 -11.07 9.21
C SER A 81 -40.75 -11.73 9.36
N ALA A 82 -41.03 -12.33 10.53
CA ALA A 82 -42.32 -12.95 10.79
C ALA A 82 -43.45 -11.91 10.99
N PRO A 83 -43.34 -10.89 11.88
CA PRO A 83 -44.36 -9.84 12.01
C PRO A 83 -44.71 -9.12 10.70
N ILE A 84 -43.71 -8.81 9.87
CA ILE A 84 -43.92 -8.14 8.58
C ILE A 84 -44.68 -9.06 7.62
N SER A 85 -44.26 -10.32 7.51
CA SER A 85 -44.89 -11.32 6.65
C SER A 85 -46.36 -11.56 7.05
N THR A 86 -46.64 -11.64 8.35
CA THR A 86 -48.01 -11.73 8.88
C THR A 86 -48.83 -10.49 8.53
N SER A 87 -48.25 -9.28 8.64
CA SER A 87 -48.95 -8.02 8.30
C SER A 87 -49.40 -7.93 6.83
N PHE A 88 -48.75 -8.66 5.93
CA PHE A 88 -49.11 -8.71 4.50
C PHE A 88 -49.86 -10.00 4.12
N ASN A 89 -50.10 -10.91 5.08
CA ASN A 89 -50.72 -12.23 4.86
C ASN A 89 -50.00 -13.07 3.79
N SER A 90 -48.67 -13.03 3.75
CA SER A 90 -47.88 -13.75 2.76
C SER A 90 -46.57 -14.24 3.35
N LEU A 91 -46.44 -15.55 3.59
CA LEU A 91 -45.16 -16.17 3.98
C LEU A 91 -44.16 -16.26 2.82
N SER A 92 -44.65 -16.31 1.58
CA SER A 92 -43.77 -16.29 0.39
C SER A 92 -42.97 -14.99 0.31
N PHE A 93 -43.55 -13.88 0.79
CA PHE A 93 -42.92 -12.57 0.90
C PHE A 93 -41.70 -12.54 1.83
N LEU A 94 -41.67 -13.40 2.87
CA LEU A 94 -40.59 -13.47 3.86
C LEU A 94 -39.23 -13.70 3.18
N SER A 95 -39.22 -14.52 2.13
CA SER A 95 -38.02 -14.81 1.35
C SER A 95 -37.47 -13.59 0.60
N TRP A 96 -38.35 -12.72 0.07
CA TRP A 96 -37.98 -11.52 -0.68
C TRP A 96 -37.57 -10.36 0.22
N LEU A 97 -38.12 -10.27 1.42
CA LEU A 97 -37.82 -9.21 2.37
C LEU A 97 -36.31 -9.11 2.68
N ALA A 98 -35.67 -10.27 2.86
CA ALA A 98 -34.23 -10.39 3.01
C ALA A 98 -33.50 -10.31 1.66
N SER A 99 -33.99 -11.06 0.68
CA SER A 99 -33.27 -11.27 -0.59
C SER A 99 -33.20 -10.01 -1.43
N ALA A 100 -34.22 -9.18 -1.49
CA ALA A 100 -34.21 -7.92 -2.24
C ALA A 100 -33.06 -6.99 -1.79
N TYR A 101 -32.87 -6.86 -0.48
CA TYR A 101 -31.77 -6.09 0.10
C TYR A 101 -30.42 -6.71 -0.24
N LEU A 102 -30.27 -8.03 -0.08
CA LEU A 102 -28.99 -8.71 -0.31
C LEU A 102 -28.62 -8.79 -1.80
N ILE A 103 -29.60 -8.91 -2.71
CA ILE A 103 -29.40 -8.83 -4.16
C ILE A 103 -28.86 -7.46 -4.53
N ALA A 104 -29.50 -6.38 -4.07
CA ALA A 104 -29.05 -5.02 -4.33
C ALA A 104 -27.66 -4.76 -3.73
N ASN A 105 -27.41 -5.29 -2.53
CA ASN A 105 -26.11 -5.23 -1.87
C ASN A 105 -25.02 -5.96 -2.69
N ALA A 106 -25.31 -7.16 -3.21
CA ALA A 106 -24.40 -7.93 -4.06
C ALA A 106 -24.08 -7.24 -5.38
N ALA A 107 -25.06 -6.56 -5.96
CA ALA A 107 -24.89 -5.76 -7.17
C ALA A 107 -24.02 -4.51 -6.92
N CYS A 108 -24.23 -3.79 -5.81
CA CYS A 108 -23.58 -2.50 -5.56
C CYS A 108 -22.17 -2.59 -4.94
N GLN A 109 -21.90 -3.59 -4.09
CA GLN A 109 -20.61 -3.70 -3.40
C GLN A 109 -19.39 -3.74 -4.33
N PRO A 110 -19.35 -4.56 -5.40
CA PRO A 110 -18.19 -4.63 -6.29
C PRO A 110 -17.95 -3.32 -7.05
N LEU A 111 -19.05 -2.66 -7.45
CA LEU A 111 -19.04 -1.39 -8.16
C LEU A 111 -18.47 -0.25 -7.30
N SER A 112 -18.74 -0.28 -6.00
CA SER A 112 -18.36 0.79 -5.07
C SER A 112 -16.85 1.01 -4.98
N GLY A 113 -16.02 -0.02 -5.20
CA GLY A 113 -14.56 0.11 -5.16
C GLY A 113 -14.03 1.05 -6.23
N ARG A 114 -14.24 0.70 -7.50
CA ARG A 114 -13.79 1.49 -8.65
C ARG A 114 -14.50 2.84 -8.77
N LEU A 115 -15.82 2.87 -8.55
CA LEU A 115 -16.58 4.12 -8.63
C LEU A 115 -16.07 5.16 -7.62
N THR A 116 -15.71 4.73 -6.40
CA THR A 116 -15.20 5.67 -5.40
C THR A 116 -13.72 6.00 -5.55
N ASP A 117 -12.93 5.15 -6.22
CA ASP A 117 -11.59 5.52 -6.70
C ASP A 117 -11.66 6.69 -7.69
N ILE A 118 -12.68 6.68 -8.58
CA ILE A 118 -12.86 7.68 -9.64
C ILE A 118 -13.53 8.98 -9.13
N PHE A 119 -14.64 8.85 -8.39
CA PHE A 119 -15.50 10.00 -8.02
C PHE A 119 -15.24 10.58 -6.61
N SER A 120 -14.42 9.91 -5.79
CA SER A 120 -14.11 10.18 -4.35
C SER A 120 -14.82 9.23 -3.38
N ARG A 121 -14.05 8.80 -2.37
CA ARG A 121 -14.52 8.03 -1.20
C ARG A 121 -15.62 8.75 -0.41
N ARG A 122 -15.50 10.08 -0.23
CA ARG A 122 -16.50 10.90 0.50
C ARG A 122 -17.86 10.82 -0.19
N THR A 123 -17.90 11.15 -1.49
CA THR A 123 -19.14 11.18 -2.27
C THR A 123 -19.83 9.83 -2.26
N GLY A 124 -19.07 8.74 -2.41
CA GLY A 124 -19.61 7.39 -2.33
C GLY A 124 -20.30 7.08 -1.00
N LEU A 125 -19.68 7.42 0.14
CA LEU A 125 -20.28 7.19 1.46
C LEU A 125 -21.51 8.08 1.70
N VAL A 126 -21.52 9.33 1.23
CA VAL A 126 -22.69 10.22 1.34
C VAL A 126 -23.86 9.68 0.53
N VAL A 127 -23.63 9.29 -0.74
CA VAL A 127 -24.66 8.66 -1.58
C VAL A 127 -25.18 7.38 -0.94
N SER A 128 -24.28 6.57 -0.37
CA SER A 128 -24.67 5.34 0.33
C SER A 128 -25.58 5.61 1.53
N ASN A 129 -25.29 6.65 2.34
CA ASN A 129 -26.16 7.08 3.44
C ASN A 129 -27.52 7.56 2.93
N VAL A 130 -27.54 8.37 1.86
CA VAL A 130 -28.80 8.89 1.27
C VAL A 130 -29.68 7.74 0.77
N LEU A 131 -29.12 6.79 0.02
CA LEU A 131 -29.85 5.62 -0.46
C LEU A 131 -30.33 4.75 0.71
N PHE A 132 -29.50 4.52 1.71
CA PHE A 132 -29.87 3.73 2.88
C PHE A 132 -31.01 4.39 3.69
N ALA A 133 -30.96 5.71 3.87
CA ALA A 133 -32.02 6.48 4.53
C ALA A 133 -33.33 6.47 3.71
N ALA A 134 -33.24 6.68 2.40
CA ALA A 134 -34.39 6.66 1.51
C ALA A 134 -35.06 5.27 1.48
N GLY A 135 -34.28 4.20 1.40
CA GLY A 135 -34.79 2.83 1.43
C GLY A 135 -35.50 2.50 2.75
N ASN A 136 -34.92 2.89 3.88
CA ASN A 136 -35.55 2.72 5.20
C ASN A 136 -36.85 3.56 5.32
N LEU A 137 -36.86 4.78 4.78
CA LEU A 137 -38.07 5.60 4.74
C LEU A 137 -39.18 4.92 3.93
N ILE A 138 -38.86 4.38 2.74
CA ILE A 138 -39.81 3.64 1.90
C ILE A 138 -40.34 2.40 2.65
N CYS A 139 -39.46 1.63 3.31
CA CYS A 139 -39.87 0.46 4.10
C CYS A 139 -40.82 0.82 5.25
N GLY A 140 -40.52 1.91 5.97
CA GLY A 140 -41.36 2.39 7.08
C GLY A 140 -42.74 2.90 6.65
N LEU A 141 -42.86 3.39 5.41
CA LEU A 141 -44.10 3.90 4.82
C LEU A 141 -44.83 2.87 3.94
N ALA A 142 -44.32 1.64 3.82
CA ALA A 142 -44.86 0.64 2.91
C ALA A 142 -46.30 0.22 3.28
N GLY A 143 -47.20 0.37 2.31
CA GLY A 143 -48.60 -0.09 2.38
C GLY A 143 -48.82 -1.49 1.79
N ASP A 144 -47.90 -1.95 0.94
CA ASP A 144 -47.97 -3.21 0.21
C ASP A 144 -46.59 -3.88 0.09
N GLU A 145 -46.58 -5.14 -0.33
CA GLU A 145 -45.38 -5.97 -0.51
C GLU A 145 -44.39 -5.39 -1.53
N ALA A 146 -44.87 -4.87 -2.67
CA ALA A 146 -44.01 -4.38 -3.74
C ALA A 146 -43.27 -3.10 -3.31
N THR A 147 -43.96 -2.19 -2.62
CA THR A 147 -43.34 -0.99 -2.03
C THR A 147 -42.28 -1.36 -1.00
N MET A 148 -42.54 -2.37 -0.16
CA MET A 148 -41.55 -2.87 0.79
C MET A 148 -40.32 -3.46 0.07
N ILE A 149 -40.50 -4.28 -0.97
CA ILE A 149 -39.39 -4.82 -1.77
C ILE A 149 -38.58 -3.69 -2.41
N ALA A 150 -39.23 -2.69 -3.01
CA ALA A 150 -38.57 -1.54 -3.61
C ALA A 150 -37.73 -0.78 -2.57
N GLY A 151 -38.28 -0.56 -1.37
CA GLY A 151 -37.53 0.02 -0.25
C GLY A 151 -36.31 -0.81 0.15
N ARG A 152 -36.44 -2.14 0.20
CA ARG A 152 -35.32 -3.05 0.49
C ARG A 152 -34.24 -3.02 -0.58
N VAL A 153 -34.60 -2.92 -1.86
CA VAL A 153 -33.63 -2.73 -2.96
C VAL A 153 -32.84 -1.45 -2.75
N VAL A 154 -33.52 -0.31 -2.56
CA VAL A 154 -32.87 1.00 -2.36
C VAL A 154 -31.99 1.01 -1.12
N ALA A 155 -32.46 0.43 0.00
CA ALA A 155 -31.67 0.27 1.21
C ALA A 155 -30.45 -0.63 0.97
N GLY A 156 -30.60 -1.73 0.23
CA GLY A 156 -29.51 -2.66 -0.08
C GLY A 156 -28.38 -2.03 -0.87
N MET A 157 -28.71 -1.14 -1.83
CA MET A 157 -27.71 -0.36 -2.57
C MET A 157 -26.87 0.52 -1.63
N GLY A 158 -27.54 1.23 -0.70
CA GLY A 158 -26.88 2.08 0.29
C GLY A 158 -26.06 1.29 1.31
N GLY A 159 -26.65 0.25 1.89
CA GLY A 159 -26.00 -0.59 2.90
C GLY A 159 -24.75 -1.30 2.38
N GLY A 160 -24.76 -1.71 1.10
CA GLY A 160 -23.58 -2.27 0.46
C GLY A 160 -22.43 -1.29 0.30
N GLY A 161 -22.74 -0.06 -0.11
CA GLY A 161 -21.74 1.01 -0.18
C GLY A 161 -21.19 1.39 1.20
N LEU A 162 -22.03 1.46 2.23
CA LEU A 162 -21.60 1.74 3.62
C LEU A 162 -20.60 0.69 4.11
N MET A 163 -20.82 -0.60 3.82
CA MET A 163 -19.93 -1.68 4.24
C MET A 163 -18.61 -1.70 3.46
N ALA A 164 -18.69 -1.64 2.12
CA ALA A 164 -17.52 -1.77 1.27
C ALA A 164 -16.62 -0.51 1.33
N ILE A 165 -17.20 0.68 1.15
CA ILE A 165 -16.43 1.93 1.07
C ILE A 165 -15.78 2.27 2.41
N SER A 166 -16.43 1.96 3.54
CA SER A 166 -15.81 2.14 4.86
C SER A 166 -14.55 1.27 5.03
N THR A 167 -14.54 0.06 4.48
CA THR A 167 -13.36 -0.81 4.49
C THR A 167 -12.24 -0.25 3.60
N PHE A 168 -12.58 0.32 2.45
CA PHE A 168 -11.60 0.97 1.56
C PHE A 168 -10.99 2.20 2.24
N VAL A 169 -11.81 3.10 2.77
CA VAL A 169 -11.36 4.29 3.52
C VAL A 169 -10.46 3.90 4.68
N GLY A 170 -10.83 2.89 5.46
CA GLY A 170 -9.99 2.40 6.54
C GLY A 170 -8.63 1.91 6.06
N SER A 171 -8.60 1.16 4.94
CA SER A 171 -7.36 0.65 4.35
C SER A 171 -6.49 1.77 3.76
N ASP A 172 -7.11 2.80 3.18
CA ASP A 172 -6.42 3.96 2.60
C ASP A 172 -5.77 4.83 3.70
N LEU A 173 -6.35 4.88 4.90
CA LEU A 173 -5.87 5.72 6.01
C LEU A 173 -4.86 5.04 6.95
N VAL A 174 -4.74 3.71 6.92
CA VAL A 174 -3.97 2.95 7.93
C VAL A 174 -2.90 2.04 7.26
N PRO A 175 -1.64 2.07 7.74
CA PRO A 175 -0.56 1.23 7.22
C PRO A 175 -0.87 -0.27 7.28
N LEU A 176 -0.34 -1.04 6.32
CA LEU A 176 -0.65 -2.47 6.11
C LEU A 176 -0.56 -3.31 7.39
N ARG A 177 0.47 -3.11 8.22
CA ARG A 177 0.67 -3.85 9.49
C ARG A 177 -0.46 -3.61 10.52
N LYS A 178 -1.12 -2.46 10.48
CA LYS A 178 -2.20 -2.09 11.41
C LYS A 178 -3.61 -2.39 10.85
N ARG A 179 -3.74 -2.75 9.57
CA ARG A 179 -5.04 -2.99 8.92
C ARG A 179 -5.82 -4.16 9.51
N GLY A 180 -5.14 -5.20 9.99
CA GLY A 180 -5.80 -6.32 10.69
C GLY A 180 -6.51 -5.87 11.98
N LEU A 181 -5.90 -4.97 12.75
CA LEU A 181 -6.51 -4.38 13.94
C LEU A 181 -7.68 -3.45 13.58
N LEU A 182 -7.52 -2.65 12.51
CA LEU A 182 -8.59 -1.79 12.03
C LEU A 182 -9.82 -2.57 11.57
N GLN A 183 -9.61 -3.66 10.82
CA GLN A 183 -10.69 -4.58 10.46
C GLN A 183 -11.33 -5.20 11.70
N GLY A 184 -10.50 -5.53 12.70
CA GLY A 184 -10.93 -5.93 14.04
C GLY A 184 -11.94 -4.95 14.63
N ILE A 185 -11.58 -3.67 14.71
CA ILE A 185 -12.41 -2.59 15.24
C ILE A 185 -13.68 -2.39 14.40
N GLY A 186 -13.58 -2.39 13.07
CA GLY A 186 -14.74 -2.28 12.19
C GLY A 186 -15.74 -3.42 12.39
N ASN A 187 -15.25 -4.65 12.57
CA ASN A 187 -16.07 -5.82 12.88
C ASN A 187 -16.66 -5.75 14.30
N VAL A 188 -16.02 -5.06 15.25
CA VAL A 188 -16.62 -4.77 16.56
C VAL A 188 -17.81 -3.84 16.39
N CYS A 189 -17.66 -2.73 15.65
CA CYS A 189 -18.78 -1.82 15.36
C CYS A 189 -19.92 -2.54 14.63
N TYR A 190 -19.60 -3.38 13.65
CA TYR A 190 -20.56 -4.26 12.98
C TYR A 190 -21.25 -5.19 13.97
N GLY A 191 -20.49 -5.91 14.81
CA GLY A 191 -21.04 -6.83 15.80
C GLY A 191 -21.91 -6.11 16.84
N THR A 192 -21.52 -4.93 17.31
CA THR A 192 -22.37 -4.14 18.21
C THR A 192 -23.68 -3.72 17.53
N GLY A 193 -23.63 -3.29 16.27
CA GLY A 193 -24.82 -2.96 15.49
C GLY A 193 -25.75 -4.16 15.31
N ALA A 194 -25.20 -5.29 14.83
CA ALA A 194 -25.95 -6.53 14.68
C ALA A 194 -26.55 -7.01 16.01
N GLY A 195 -25.80 -6.97 17.10
CA GLY A 195 -26.27 -7.42 18.42
C GLY A 195 -27.40 -6.58 18.97
N LEU A 196 -27.35 -5.25 18.77
CA LEU A 196 -28.40 -4.34 19.22
C LEU A 196 -29.62 -4.34 18.29
N GLY A 197 -29.45 -4.57 16.99
CA GLY A 197 -30.55 -4.49 16.02
C GLY A 197 -31.67 -5.50 16.26
N GLY A 198 -31.35 -6.72 16.69
CA GLY A 198 -32.39 -7.70 17.02
C GLY A 198 -33.27 -7.25 18.20
N ILE A 199 -32.65 -6.69 19.24
CA ILE A 199 -33.34 -6.15 20.43
C ILE A 199 -34.15 -4.91 20.05
N PHE A 200 -33.52 -3.97 19.36
CA PHE A 200 -34.13 -2.72 18.94
C PHE A 200 -35.35 -2.97 18.05
N GLY A 201 -35.19 -3.80 17.02
CA GLY A 201 -36.28 -4.17 16.11
C GLY A 201 -37.43 -4.83 16.87
N GLY A 202 -37.12 -5.85 17.68
CA GLY A 202 -38.14 -6.56 18.46
C GLY A 202 -38.87 -5.65 19.46
N TRP A 203 -38.13 -4.85 20.23
CA TRP A 203 -38.71 -3.93 21.23
C TRP A 203 -39.58 -2.85 20.59
N VAL A 204 -39.10 -2.22 19.51
CA VAL A 204 -39.88 -1.21 18.79
C VAL A 204 -41.13 -1.83 18.18
N ASN A 205 -41.04 -3.05 17.63
CA ASN A 205 -42.21 -3.75 17.10
C ASN A 205 -43.23 -4.08 18.18
N ASP A 206 -42.78 -4.63 19.30
CA ASP A 206 -43.68 -5.03 20.39
C ASP A 206 -44.37 -3.81 21.05
N THR A 207 -43.81 -2.60 20.91
CA THR A 207 -44.34 -1.36 21.52
C THR A 207 -45.12 -0.45 20.55
N TRP A 208 -44.58 -0.20 19.36
CA TRP A 208 -45.10 0.77 18.39
C TRP A 208 -45.31 0.19 16.98
N GLY A 209 -44.99 -1.09 16.77
CA GLY A 209 -45.08 -1.77 15.48
C GLY A 209 -43.83 -1.66 14.61
N TRP A 210 -43.67 -2.62 13.70
CA TRP A 210 -42.47 -2.78 12.87
C TRP A 210 -42.15 -1.58 11.98
N ARG A 211 -43.13 -0.77 11.56
CA ARG A 211 -42.92 0.41 10.69
C ARG A 211 -42.00 1.44 11.33
N VAL A 212 -42.17 1.66 12.63
CA VAL A 212 -41.37 2.62 13.41
C VAL A 212 -39.91 2.17 13.51
N ALA A 213 -39.63 0.86 13.46
CA ALA A 213 -38.26 0.34 13.49
C ALA A 213 -37.44 0.75 12.26
N PHE A 214 -38.07 0.93 11.10
CA PHE A 214 -37.41 1.48 9.91
C PHE A 214 -37.30 3.00 9.96
N LEU A 215 -38.39 3.69 10.33
CA LEU A 215 -38.41 5.16 10.41
C LEU A 215 -37.41 5.71 11.43
N ALA A 216 -37.23 5.03 12.57
CA ALA A 216 -36.30 5.45 13.60
C ALA A 216 -34.82 5.37 13.17
N GLN A 217 -34.48 4.58 12.15
CA GLN A 217 -33.12 4.53 11.60
C GLN A 217 -32.81 5.76 10.74
N VAL A 218 -33.81 6.34 10.05
CA VAL A 218 -33.62 7.43 9.08
C VAL A 218 -32.87 8.64 9.68
N PRO A 219 -33.25 9.19 10.86
CA PRO A 219 -32.51 10.31 11.46
C PRO A 219 -31.06 9.97 11.78
N LEU A 220 -30.79 8.75 12.25
CA LEU A 220 -29.44 8.30 12.61
C LEU A 220 -28.54 8.18 11.37
N VAL A 221 -29.10 7.69 10.26
CA VAL A 221 -28.39 7.59 8.97
C VAL A 221 -28.10 8.98 8.40
N VAL A 222 -29.04 9.92 8.51
CA VAL A 222 -28.80 11.31 8.10
C VAL A 222 -27.67 11.93 8.91
N ILE A 223 -27.63 11.74 10.23
CA ILE A 223 -26.52 12.18 11.08
C ILE A 223 -25.19 11.54 10.62
N SER A 224 -25.19 10.23 10.32
CA SER A 224 -24.01 9.55 9.79
C SER A 224 -23.51 10.16 8.47
N GLY A 225 -24.43 10.44 7.53
CA GLY A 225 -24.11 11.09 6.26
C GLY A 225 -23.52 12.49 6.43
N VAL A 226 -24.07 13.28 7.36
CA VAL A 226 -23.56 14.62 7.71
C VAL A 226 -22.16 14.53 8.30
N LEU A 227 -21.93 13.62 9.25
CA LEU A 227 -20.61 13.41 9.84
C LEU A 227 -19.59 13.03 8.76
N VAL A 228 -19.90 12.04 7.91
CA VAL A 228 -19.04 11.62 6.79
C VAL A 228 -18.68 12.79 5.86
N TYR A 229 -19.66 13.64 5.53
CA TYR A 229 -19.43 14.78 4.64
C TYR A 229 -18.36 15.74 5.18
N PHE A 230 -18.36 16.00 6.49
CA PHE A 230 -17.42 16.91 7.14
C PHE A 230 -16.07 16.26 7.51
N THR A 231 -16.05 14.98 7.87
CA THR A 231 -14.85 14.32 8.43
C THR A 231 -13.99 13.65 7.37
N VAL A 232 -14.58 12.99 6.36
CA VAL A 232 -13.86 12.19 5.37
C VAL A 232 -13.32 13.10 4.29
N ASN A 233 -12.05 13.54 4.35
CA ASN A 233 -11.44 14.32 3.26
C ASN A 233 -10.27 13.56 2.63
N ILE A 234 -10.57 12.69 1.66
CA ILE A 234 -9.58 11.92 0.93
C ILE A 234 -9.60 12.40 -0.53
N PRO A 235 -8.52 13.02 -1.02
CA PRO A 235 -8.47 13.49 -2.40
C PRO A 235 -8.57 12.29 -3.36
N PRO A 236 -9.37 12.40 -4.44
CA PRO A 236 -9.47 11.34 -5.44
C PRO A 236 -8.14 11.15 -6.17
N LYS A 237 -7.86 9.92 -6.63
CA LYS A 237 -6.66 9.62 -7.45
C LYS A 237 -6.71 10.47 -8.72
N LYS A 238 -5.66 11.26 -8.97
CA LYS A 238 -5.55 12.10 -10.17
C LYS A 238 -5.19 11.22 -11.37
N SER A 239 -5.92 11.36 -12.47
CA SER A 239 -5.65 10.70 -13.76
C SER A 239 -6.01 11.67 -14.87
N GLU A 240 -5.27 11.64 -15.97
CA GLU A 240 -5.49 12.50 -17.15
C GLU A 240 -6.73 12.10 -17.97
N LYS A 241 -7.29 10.89 -17.75
CA LYS A 241 -8.51 10.44 -18.44
C LYS A 241 -9.76 11.02 -17.81
N SER A 242 -10.77 11.31 -18.64
CA SER A 242 -12.11 11.68 -18.19
C SER A 242 -12.64 10.64 -17.19
N LYS A 243 -13.15 11.09 -16.04
CA LYS A 243 -13.70 10.21 -14.99
C LYS A 243 -14.69 9.19 -15.55
N LEU A 244 -15.49 9.59 -16.54
CA LEU A 244 -16.49 8.73 -17.20
C LEU A 244 -15.84 7.65 -18.08
N SER A 245 -14.70 7.91 -18.72
CA SER A 245 -14.05 6.91 -19.59
C SER A 245 -13.30 5.82 -18.81
N ARG A 246 -13.16 6.00 -17.49
CA ARG A 246 -12.50 5.04 -16.59
C ARG A 246 -13.47 4.06 -15.94
N VAL A 247 -14.77 4.34 -16.01
CA VAL A 247 -15.79 3.46 -15.46
C VAL A 247 -16.03 2.31 -16.45
N ASP A 248 -15.83 1.07 -16.00
CA ASP A 248 -16.23 -0.11 -16.76
C ASP A 248 -17.75 -0.32 -16.65
N PHE A 249 -18.51 0.47 -17.42
CA PHE A 249 -19.98 0.39 -17.46
C PHE A 249 -20.46 -0.97 -17.97
N LEU A 250 -19.71 -1.60 -18.88
CA LEU A 250 -20.12 -2.84 -19.51
C LEU A 250 -19.90 -4.03 -18.56
N GLY A 251 -18.74 -4.11 -17.90
CA GLY A 251 -18.46 -5.08 -16.84
C GLY A 251 -19.40 -4.89 -15.64
N ALA A 252 -19.62 -3.64 -15.22
CA ALA A 252 -20.58 -3.31 -14.18
C ALA A 252 -22.00 -3.79 -14.51
N PHE A 253 -22.51 -3.47 -15.69
CA PHE A 253 -23.86 -3.84 -16.12
C PHE A 253 -24.01 -5.35 -16.21
N THR A 254 -23.06 -6.05 -16.85
CA THR A 254 -23.13 -7.51 -17.01
C THR A 254 -22.99 -8.26 -15.67
N LEU A 255 -22.19 -7.73 -14.73
CA LEU A 255 -22.12 -8.25 -13.37
C LEU A 255 -23.47 -8.12 -12.65
N VAL A 256 -24.06 -6.93 -12.67
CA VAL A 256 -25.37 -6.67 -12.02
C VAL A 256 -26.45 -7.56 -12.61
N VAL A 257 -26.54 -7.64 -13.94
CA VAL A 257 -27.51 -8.51 -14.63
C VAL A 257 -27.31 -9.96 -14.26
N THR A 258 -26.06 -10.44 -14.21
CA THR A 258 -25.73 -11.81 -13.80
C THR A 258 -26.22 -12.11 -12.40
N LEU A 259 -25.90 -11.25 -11.44
CA LEU A 259 -26.28 -11.43 -10.05
C LEU A 259 -27.80 -11.34 -9.85
N VAL A 260 -28.46 -10.38 -10.50
CA VAL A 260 -29.93 -10.23 -10.42
C VAL A 260 -30.63 -11.45 -11.00
N LEU A 261 -30.26 -11.91 -12.20
CA LEU A 261 -30.89 -13.08 -12.84
C LEU A 261 -30.61 -14.38 -12.06
N LEU A 262 -29.38 -14.54 -11.56
CA LEU A 262 -29.00 -15.71 -10.75
C LEU A 262 -29.88 -15.79 -9.50
N LEU A 263 -29.92 -14.68 -8.76
CA LEU A 263 -30.58 -14.64 -7.46
C LEU A 263 -32.11 -14.63 -7.63
N LEU A 264 -32.65 -13.98 -8.68
CA LEU A 264 -34.08 -14.05 -9.04
C LEU A 264 -34.51 -15.48 -9.34
N GLY A 265 -33.73 -16.21 -10.16
CA GLY A 265 -34.05 -17.60 -10.52
C GLY A 265 -34.00 -18.54 -9.32
N LEU A 266 -32.92 -18.45 -8.54
CA LEU A 266 -32.75 -19.27 -7.33
C LEU A 266 -33.81 -18.97 -6.28
N ASN A 267 -34.18 -17.70 -6.08
CA ASN A 267 -35.15 -17.31 -5.06
C ASN A 267 -36.60 -17.64 -5.45
N SER A 268 -36.91 -17.60 -6.75
CA SER A 268 -38.25 -17.91 -7.25
C SER A 268 -38.53 -19.41 -7.32
N GLY A 269 -37.52 -20.20 -7.72
CA GLY A 269 -37.65 -21.64 -7.93
C GLY A 269 -37.89 -22.42 -6.64
N GLY A 270 -38.95 -23.22 -6.62
CA GLY A 270 -39.31 -24.07 -5.48
C GLY A 270 -39.89 -23.33 -4.28
N ASN A 271 -40.06 -22.01 -4.38
CA ASN A 271 -40.55 -21.16 -3.30
C ASN A 271 -41.81 -20.39 -3.72
N ILE A 272 -41.76 -19.68 -4.86
CA ILE A 272 -42.91 -18.94 -5.42
C ILE A 272 -43.51 -19.71 -6.58
N VAL A 273 -42.64 -20.17 -7.47
CA VAL A 273 -43.02 -20.91 -8.67
C VAL A 273 -42.31 -22.27 -8.69
N PRO A 274 -42.91 -23.28 -9.33
CA PRO A 274 -42.23 -24.54 -9.58
C PRO A 274 -40.90 -24.32 -10.33
N TRP A 275 -39.92 -25.20 -10.12
CA TRP A 275 -38.64 -25.14 -10.84
C TRP A 275 -38.78 -25.22 -12.38
N THR A 276 -39.90 -25.75 -12.86
CA THR A 276 -40.26 -25.84 -14.29
C THR A 276 -40.91 -24.58 -14.86
N HIS A 277 -41.16 -23.56 -14.03
CA HIS A 277 -41.80 -22.33 -14.49
C HIS A 277 -40.88 -21.55 -15.45
N PRO A 278 -41.40 -20.92 -16.52
CA PRO A 278 -40.59 -20.19 -17.51
C PRO A 278 -39.65 -19.15 -16.90
N LEU A 279 -40.07 -18.47 -15.83
CA LEU A 279 -39.22 -17.51 -15.11
C LEU A 279 -37.88 -18.12 -14.68
N VAL A 280 -37.92 -19.30 -14.04
CA VAL A 280 -36.71 -19.99 -13.54
C VAL A 280 -35.90 -20.59 -14.68
N LEU A 281 -36.59 -21.21 -15.65
CA LEU A 281 -35.97 -21.82 -16.82
C LEU A 281 -35.30 -20.81 -17.75
N ILE A 282 -35.71 -19.54 -17.73
CA ILE A 282 -35.09 -18.47 -18.52
C ILE A 282 -34.01 -17.76 -17.70
N SER A 283 -34.29 -17.43 -16.43
CA SER A 283 -33.38 -16.60 -15.63
C SER A 283 -32.05 -17.29 -15.31
N LEU A 284 -32.06 -18.60 -15.03
CA LEU A 284 -30.82 -19.33 -14.69
C LEU A 284 -29.88 -19.50 -15.89
N PRO A 285 -30.33 -19.95 -17.08
CA PRO A 285 -29.47 -19.99 -18.26
C PRO A 285 -29.05 -18.60 -18.71
N LEU A 286 -29.93 -17.61 -18.65
CA LEU A 286 -29.57 -16.24 -19.03
C LEU A 286 -28.53 -15.65 -18.08
N SER A 287 -28.60 -15.96 -16.79
CA SER A 287 -27.55 -15.62 -15.82
C SER A 287 -26.21 -16.27 -16.16
N LEU A 288 -26.21 -17.54 -16.58
CA LEU A 288 -24.99 -18.23 -17.02
C LEU A 288 -24.39 -17.55 -18.26
N VAL A 289 -25.22 -17.20 -19.24
CA VAL A 289 -24.79 -16.48 -20.45
C VAL A 289 -24.23 -15.10 -20.08
N SER A 290 -24.90 -14.34 -19.21
CA SER A 290 -24.41 -13.04 -18.77
C SER A 290 -23.13 -13.14 -17.93
N LEU A 291 -22.95 -14.22 -17.16
CA LEU A 291 -21.72 -14.49 -16.42
C LEU A 291 -20.54 -14.75 -17.38
N LEU A 292 -20.76 -15.56 -18.41
CA LEU A 292 -19.74 -15.80 -19.44
C LEU A 292 -19.39 -14.51 -20.18
N LEU A 293 -20.39 -13.68 -20.47
CA LEU A 293 -20.19 -12.37 -21.07
C LEU A 293 -19.40 -11.44 -20.15
N PHE A 294 -19.74 -11.40 -18.85
CA PHE A 294 -19.00 -10.64 -17.83
C PHE A 294 -17.53 -11.08 -17.76
N ILE A 295 -17.27 -12.40 -17.69
CA ILE A 295 -15.90 -12.95 -17.67
C ILE A 295 -15.14 -12.54 -18.94
N TYR A 296 -15.78 -12.60 -20.12
CA TYR A 296 -15.18 -12.18 -21.37
C TYR A 296 -14.85 -10.67 -21.37
N ILE A 297 -15.78 -9.83 -20.93
CA ILE A 297 -15.59 -8.37 -20.86
C ILE A 297 -14.44 -8.04 -19.93
N GLU A 298 -14.47 -8.56 -18.69
CA GLU A 298 -13.43 -8.30 -17.69
C GLU A 298 -12.05 -8.83 -18.09
N ALA A 299 -11.99 -9.96 -18.81
CA ALA A 299 -10.73 -10.57 -19.21
C ALA A 299 -10.12 -9.97 -20.49
N LYS A 300 -10.93 -9.41 -21.39
CA LYS A 300 -10.48 -9.02 -22.75
C LYS A 300 -10.85 -7.60 -23.19
N VAL A 301 -11.91 -7.00 -22.64
CA VAL A 301 -12.48 -5.74 -23.14
C VAL A 301 -12.25 -4.58 -22.17
N ALA A 302 -12.36 -4.83 -20.85
CA ALA A 302 -12.27 -3.82 -19.83
C ALA A 302 -10.83 -3.32 -19.66
N SER A 303 -10.61 -2.01 -19.84
CA SER A 303 -9.34 -1.35 -19.55
C SER A 303 -9.07 -1.19 -18.05
N GLU A 304 -10.12 -1.00 -17.25
CA GLU A 304 -10.07 -0.96 -15.78
C GLU A 304 -11.15 -1.91 -15.19
N PRO A 305 -10.86 -3.23 -15.15
CA PRO A 305 -11.84 -4.25 -14.70
C PRO A 305 -12.38 -4.01 -13.28
N VAL A 306 -13.67 -4.31 -13.07
CA VAL A 306 -14.34 -4.27 -11.76
C VAL A 306 -13.85 -5.42 -10.89
N ILE A 307 -13.72 -6.62 -11.46
CA ILE A 307 -13.17 -7.81 -10.81
C ILE A 307 -12.19 -8.47 -11.79
N PRO A 308 -10.87 -8.15 -11.72
CA PRO A 308 -9.86 -8.76 -12.55
C PRO A 308 -9.81 -10.26 -12.28
N VAL A 309 -10.39 -11.02 -13.22
CA VAL A 309 -10.54 -12.48 -13.16
C VAL A 309 -9.17 -13.16 -13.01
N THR A 310 -8.11 -12.52 -13.51
CA THR A 310 -6.72 -12.96 -13.34
C THR A 310 -6.28 -13.02 -11.88
N LEU A 311 -6.78 -12.14 -11.00
CA LEU A 311 -6.46 -12.20 -9.57
C LEU A 311 -7.17 -13.36 -8.87
N LEU A 312 -8.34 -13.78 -9.37
CA LEU A 312 -9.02 -14.97 -8.89
C LEU A 312 -8.26 -16.26 -9.27
N LEU A 313 -7.35 -16.24 -10.25
CA LEU A 313 -6.48 -17.38 -10.53
C LEU A 313 -5.45 -17.61 -9.42
N ASN A 314 -5.18 -16.62 -8.57
CA ASN A 314 -4.34 -16.82 -7.39
C ASN A 314 -5.07 -17.72 -6.39
N ARG A 315 -4.46 -18.89 -6.11
CA ARG A 315 -5.03 -19.91 -5.21
C ARG A 315 -5.42 -19.36 -3.83
N THR A 316 -4.64 -18.43 -3.28
CA THR A 316 -4.93 -17.83 -1.96
C THR A 316 -6.17 -16.95 -2.02
N VAL A 317 -6.28 -16.11 -3.06
CA VAL A 317 -7.41 -15.21 -3.28
C VAL A 317 -8.69 -16.03 -3.52
N MET A 318 -8.65 -17.03 -4.40
CA MET A 318 -9.80 -17.91 -4.67
C MET A 318 -10.25 -18.65 -3.42
N ALA A 319 -9.31 -19.24 -2.66
CA ALA A 319 -9.63 -19.96 -1.43
C ALA A 319 -10.28 -19.05 -0.37
N ALA A 320 -9.79 -17.81 -0.25
CA ALA A 320 -10.37 -16.82 0.65
C ALA A 320 -11.77 -16.38 0.21
N CYS A 321 -11.99 -16.18 -1.10
CA CYS A 321 -13.30 -15.84 -1.67
C CYS A 321 -14.33 -16.97 -1.48
N LEU A 322 -13.96 -18.23 -1.78
CA LEU A 322 -14.83 -19.38 -1.59
C LEU A 322 -15.15 -19.66 -0.12
N CYS A 323 -14.17 -19.47 0.77
CA CYS A 323 -14.40 -19.56 2.22
C CYS A 323 -15.42 -18.51 2.69
N ASN A 324 -15.24 -17.26 2.25
CA ASN A 324 -16.19 -16.17 2.50
C ASN A 324 -17.60 -16.49 1.98
N TRP A 325 -17.70 -17.07 0.79
CA TRP A 325 -18.98 -17.45 0.16
C TRP A 325 -19.73 -18.49 1.00
N LEU A 326 -19.10 -19.63 1.26
CA LEU A 326 -19.72 -20.77 1.97
C LEU A 326 -20.07 -20.42 3.42
N PHE A 327 -19.22 -19.68 4.12
CA PHE A 327 -19.47 -19.36 5.52
C PHE A 327 -20.50 -18.25 5.69
N THR A 328 -20.54 -17.29 4.77
CA THR A 328 -21.59 -16.27 4.80
C THR A 328 -22.97 -16.88 4.52
N MET A 329 -23.07 -17.93 3.68
CA MET A 329 -24.33 -18.68 3.50
C MET A 329 -24.87 -19.19 4.83
N ILE A 330 -24.02 -19.83 5.63
CA ILE A 330 -24.39 -20.43 6.92
C ILE A 330 -24.85 -19.36 7.90
N VAL A 331 -24.07 -18.28 8.04
CA VAL A 331 -24.37 -17.22 8.99
C VAL A 331 -25.71 -16.57 8.69
N TYR A 332 -26.01 -16.29 7.41
CA TYR A 332 -27.28 -15.67 7.03
C TYR A 332 -28.47 -16.64 7.07
N ALA A 333 -28.26 -17.94 6.78
CA ALA A 333 -29.29 -18.94 7.04
C ALA A 333 -29.67 -18.98 8.54
N VAL A 334 -28.67 -19.04 9.42
CA VAL A 334 -28.87 -19.04 10.87
C VAL A 334 -29.48 -17.72 11.37
N LEU A 335 -29.04 -16.59 10.82
CA LEU A 335 -29.50 -15.25 11.20
C LEU A 335 -31.03 -15.10 11.09
N PHE A 336 -31.63 -15.64 10.03
CA PHE A 336 -33.07 -15.54 9.79
C PHE A 336 -33.88 -16.66 10.45
N TYR A 337 -33.37 -17.90 10.45
CA TYR A 337 -34.16 -19.05 10.91
C TYR A 337 -34.08 -19.31 12.42
N VAL A 338 -33.06 -18.79 13.13
CA VAL A 338 -33.02 -18.90 14.60
C VAL A 338 -34.08 -18.03 15.28
N PRO A 339 -34.30 -16.75 14.92
CA PRO A 339 -35.40 -15.97 15.46
C PRO A 339 -36.75 -16.60 15.17
N ILE A 340 -36.95 -17.12 13.96
CA ILE A 340 -38.18 -17.84 13.57
C ILE A 340 -38.42 -19.06 14.48
N PHE A 341 -37.39 -19.85 14.78
CA PHE A 341 -37.50 -20.99 15.71
C PHE A 341 -38.06 -20.57 17.08
N PHE A 342 -37.56 -19.48 17.65
CA PHE A 342 -38.01 -19.01 18.97
C PHE A 342 -39.39 -18.35 18.92
N GLN A 343 -39.71 -17.64 17.84
CA GLN A 343 -41.05 -17.06 17.66
C GLN A 343 -42.12 -18.14 17.51
N ILE A 344 -41.84 -19.24 16.78
CA ILE A 344 -42.73 -20.40 16.70
C ILE A 344 -42.89 -21.09 18.05
N LYS A 345 -41.79 -21.20 18.83
CA LYS A 345 -41.84 -21.72 20.21
C LYS A 345 -42.72 -20.86 21.15
N GLY A 346 -42.99 -19.61 20.77
CA GLY A 346 -43.84 -18.67 21.52
C GLY A 346 -43.07 -17.56 22.25
N ASP A 347 -41.76 -17.42 22.02
CA ASP A 347 -40.99 -16.27 22.53
C ASP A 347 -41.44 -14.98 21.79
N SER A 348 -41.45 -13.83 22.49
CA SER A 348 -41.73 -12.55 21.85
C SER A 348 -40.63 -12.16 20.85
N THR A 349 -40.94 -11.22 19.95
CA THR A 349 -39.98 -10.69 18.96
C THR A 349 -38.73 -10.16 19.64
N THR A 350 -38.89 -9.45 20.76
CA THR A 350 -37.77 -8.95 21.57
C THR A 350 -36.89 -10.08 22.10
N VAL A 351 -37.49 -11.14 22.67
CA VAL A 351 -36.73 -12.29 23.22
C VAL A 351 -36.02 -13.05 22.12
N ALA A 352 -36.68 -13.30 20.99
CA ALA A 352 -36.05 -13.93 19.82
C ALA A 352 -34.86 -13.10 19.30
N GLY A 353 -34.97 -11.77 19.30
CA GLY A 353 -33.88 -10.86 18.95
C GLY A 353 -32.72 -10.87 19.93
N MET A 354 -32.99 -10.89 21.24
CA MET A 354 -31.97 -11.00 22.29
C MET A 354 -31.12 -12.28 22.14
N ARG A 355 -31.69 -13.34 21.57
CA ARG A 355 -30.98 -14.61 21.34
C ARG A 355 -29.82 -14.47 20.36
N LEU A 356 -29.84 -13.46 19.48
CA LEU A 356 -28.77 -13.21 18.49
C LEU A 356 -27.56 -12.47 19.06
N ILE A 357 -27.64 -11.92 20.28
CA ILE A 357 -26.55 -11.14 20.89
C ILE A 357 -25.24 -11.94 20.95
N PRO A 358 -25.21 -13.21 21.41
CA PRO A 358 -23.94 -13.93 21.51
C PRO A 358 -23.30 -14.22 20.17
N GLN A 359 -24.07 -14.37 19.10
CA GLN A 359 -23.51 -14.46 17.74
C GLN A 359 -22.71 -13.21 17.42
N SER A 360 -23.27 -12.05 17.73
CA SER A 360 -22.67 -10.76 17.45
C SER A 360 -21.43 -10.50 18.31
N ILE A 361 -21.49 -10.85 19.61
CA ILE A 361 -20.33 -10.85 20.51
C ILE A 361 -19.25 -11.81 19.98
N GLY A 362 -19.66 -12.99 19.52
CA GLY A 362 -18.79 -13.97 18.89
C GLY A 362 -18.07 -13.37 17.69
N VAL A 363 -18.77 -12.72 16.76
CA VAL A 363 -18.16 -12.07 15.58
C VAL A 363 -17.09 -11.06 15.99
N SER A 364 -17.41 -10.18 16.93
CA SER A 364 -16.45 -9.19 17.45
C SER A 364 -15.24 -9.86 18.11
N PHE A 365 -15.48 -10.85 18.97
CA PHE A 365 -14.44 -11.58 19.68
C PHE A 365 -13.53 -12.35 18.72
N GLY A 366 -14.10 -13.13 17.81
CA GLY A 366 -13.35 -13.92 16.84
C GLY A 366 -12.52 -13.04 15.91
N SER A 367 -13.07 -11.91 15.48
CA SER A 367 -12.38 -10.93 14.64
C SER A 367 -11.17 -10.30 15.35
N LEU A 368 -11.37 -9.77 16.56
CA LEU A 368 -10.30 -9.18 17.38
C LEU A 368 -9.24 -10.20 17.76
N PHE A 369 -9.68 -11.39 18.20
CA PHE A 369 -8.80 -12.49 18.57
C PHE A 369 -7.93 -12.91 17.38
N ALA A 370 -8.53 -13.07 16.20
CA ALA A 370 -7.79 -13.40 14.98
C ALA A 370 -6.79 -12.29 14.62
N GLY A 371 -7.21 -11.02 14.64
CA GLY A 371 -6.35 -9.87 14.35
C GLY A 371 -5.16 -9.78 15.32
N PHE A 372 -5.40 -9.98 16.62
CA PHE A 372 -4.38 -9.97 17.66
C PHE A 372 -3.37 -11.11 17.52
N ILE A 373 -3.85 -12.34 17.31
CA ILE A 373 -2.99 -13.51 17.11
C ILE A 373 -2.16 -13.35 15.83
N MET A 374 -2.75 -12.90 14.73
CA MET A 374 -2.01 -12.67 13.48
C MET A 374 -0.95 -11.57 13.63
N ASN A 375 -1.28 -10.49 14.33
CA ASN A 375 -0.32 -9.42 14.61
C ASN A 375 0.85 -9.90 15.50
N ARG A 376 0.61 -10.82 16.44
CA ARG A 376 1.65 -11.38 17.30
C ARG A 376 2.47 -12.50 16.69
N THR A 377 1.86 -13.34 15.84
CA THR A 377 2.49 -14.58 15.36
C THR A 377 2.94 -14.51 13.91
N GLY A 378 2.46 -13.54 13.13
CA GLY A 378 2.70 -13.47 11.68
C GLY A 378 2.07 -14.63 10.87
N LYS A 379 1.35 -15.56 11.52
CA LYS A 379 0.85 -16.80 10.92
C LYS A 379 -0.67 -16.89 11.05
N TYR A 380 -1.34 -17.29 9.97
CA TYR A 380 -2.81 -17.40 9.94
C TYR A 380 -3.35 -18.81 9.59
N GLY A 381 -2.47 -19.76 9.25
CA GLY A 381 -2.86 -21.11 8.79
C GLY A 381 -3.64 -21.92 9.84
N LEU A 382 -3.00 -22.22 10.97
CA LEU A 382 -3.60 -22.95 12.11
C LEU A 382 -4.76 -22.18 12.75
N LEU A 383 -4.61 -20.87 12.87
CA LEU A 383 -5.66 -19.99 13.38
C LEU A 383 -6.95 -20.11 12.56
N SER A 384 -6.83 -20.06 11.22
CA SER A 384 -8.00 -20.23 10.35
C SER A 384 -8.66 -21.59 10.54
N LEU A 385 -7.89 -22.67 10.73
CA LEU A 385 -8.45 -23.99 10.96
C LEU A 385 -9.26 -24.06 12.26
N GLY A 386 -8.72 -23.48 13.34
CA GLY A 386 -9.43 -23.38 14.62
C GLY A 386 -10.74 -22.60 14.51
N LEU A 387 -10.74 -21.48 13.77
CA LEU A 387 -11.93 -20.67 13.54
C LEU A 387 -12.98 -21.38 12.67
N MET A 388 -12.55 -22.08 11.61
CA MET A 388 -13.45 -22.91 10.79
C MET A 388 -14.05 -24.05 11.61
N PHE A 389 -13.23 -24.71 12.43
CA PHE A 389 -13.69 -25.76 13.32
C PHE A 389 -14.72 -25.25 14.32
N SER A 390 -14.49 -24.07 14.92
CA SER A 390 -15.47 -23.42 15.80
C SER A 390 -16.82 -23.19 15.11
N LEU A 391 -16.82 -22.76 13.84
CA LEU A 391 -18.05 -22.57 13.06
C LEU A 391 -18.76 -23.90 12.75
N VAL A 392 -18.02 -24.95 12.40
CA VAL A 392 -18.57 -26.31 12.18
C VAL A 392 -19.20 -26.85 13.45
N VAL A 393 -18.51 -26.73 14.59
CA VAL A 393 -19.03 -27.17 15.90
C VAL A 393 -20.27 -26.38 16.27
N GLY A 394 -20.27 -25.05 16.11
CA GLY A 394 -21.45 -24.21 16.36
C GLY A 394 -22.65 -24.62 15.51
N SER A 395 -22.43 -24.90 14.22
CA SER A 395 -23.48 -25.36 13.30
C SER A 395 -24.00 -26.77 13.66
N GLY A 396 -23.10 -27.67 14.04
CA GLY A 396 -23.46 -29.03 14.48
C GLY A 396 -24.26 -29.03 15.77
N LEU A 397 -23.87 -28.22 16.75
CA LEU A 397 -24.63 -28.03 17.99
C LEU A 397 -25.99 -27.38 17.73
N LEU A 398 -26.08 -26.42 16.81
CA LEU A 398 -27.36 -25.82 16.45
C LEU A 398 -28.32 -26.85 15.82
N SER A 399 -27.82 -27.87 15.12
CA SER A 399 -28.64 -28.96 14.57
C SER A 399 -29.24 -29.91 15.62
N THR A 400 -28.84 -29.81 16.89
CA THR A 400 -29.43 -30.55 18.02
C THR A 400 -30.52 -29.75 18.74
N LEU A 401 -30.81 -28.53 18.28
CA LEU A 401 -31.84 -27.67 18.85
C LEU A 401 -33.23 -28.32 18.70
N THR A 402 -33.93 -28.48 19.82
CA THR A 402 -35.32 -28.94 19.89
C THR A 402 -36.13 -27.98 20.74
N PHE A 403 -37.46 -27.97 20.60
CA PHE A 403 -38.31 -27.08 21.40
C PHE A 403 -38.23 -27.35 22.91
N ASN A 404 -37.87 -28.58 23.30
CA ASN A 404 -37.71 -28.98 24.70
C ASN A 404 -36.37 -28.56 25.32
N ASN A 405 -35.41 -28.11 24.52
CA ASN A 405 -34.12 -27.70 25.03
C ASN A 405 -34.25 -26.49 25.97
N PRO A 406 -33.42 -26.42 27.04
CA PRO A 406 -33.35 -25.24 27.88
C PRO A 406 -32.91 -24.03 27.07
N SER A 407 -33.19 -22.83 27.58
CA SER A 407 -32.94 -21.58 26.86
C SER A 407 -31.45 -21.25 26.67
N TRP A 408 -30.56 -21.71 27.54
CA TRP A 408 -29.17 -21.22 27.56
C TRP A 408 -28.20 -21.81 26.51
N PRO A 409 -28.29 -23.08 26.04
CA PRO A 409 -27.28 -23.66 25.16
C PRO A 409 -27.15 -22.94 23.82
N VAL A 410 -28.26 -22.38 23.31
CA VAL A 410 -28.26 -21.62 22.05
C VAL A 410 -27.29 -20.42 22.09
N TYR A 411 -27.10 -19.81 23.26
CA TYR A 411 -26.16 -18.70 23.41
C TYR A 411 -24.71 -19.15 23.16
N ILE A 412 -24.34 -20.36 23.58
CA ILE A 412 -23.02 -20.93 23.30
C ILE A 412 -22.90 -21.29 21.81
N TYR A 413 -23.93 -21.90 21.24
CA TYR A 413 -23.90 -22.35 19.84
C TYR A 413 -23.73 -21.17 18.89
N LEU A 414 -24.48 -20.10 19.14
CA LEU A 414 -24.40 -18.85 18.39
C LEU A 414 -23.08 -18.12 18.62
N PHE A 415 -22.56 -18.10 19.84
CA PHE A 415 -21.23 -17.52 20.12
C PHE A 415 -20.12 -18.23 19.32
N LEU A 416 -20.12 -19.56 19.29
CA LEU A 416 -19.14 -20.33 18.52
C LEU A 416 -19.25 -20.01 17.02
N LEU A 417 -20.46 -20.04 16.48
CA LEU A 417 -20.74 -19.71 15.08
C LEU A 417 -20.28 -18.28 14.74
N GLY A 418 -20.59 -17.31 15.60
CA GLY A 418 -20.14 -15.94 15.48
C GLY A 418 -18.61 -15.82 15.52
N SER A 419 -17.95 -16.46 16.47
CA SER A 419 -16.49 -16.39 16.64
C SER A 419 -15.73 -16.99 15.46
N GLY A 420 -16.19 -18.12 14.93
CA GLY A 420 -15.63 -18.70 13.72
C GLY A 420 -15.81 -17.79 12.50
N TYR A 421 -16.99 -17.19 12.34
CA TYR A 421 -17.26 -16.28 11.22
C TYR A 421 -16.44 -14.98 11.30
N GLY A 422 -16.46 -14.30 12.44
CA GLY A 422 -15.75 -13.04 12.63
C GLY A 422 -14.24 -13.17 12.46
N GLY A 423 -13.65 -14.24 13.01
CA GLY A 423 -12.23 -14.52 12.80
C GLY A 423 -11.91 -14.87 11.34
N MET A 424 -12.78 -15.62 10.67
CA MET A 424 -12.62 -15.94 9.24
C MET A 424 -12.63 -14.67 8.37
N LEU A 425 -13.50 -13.69 8.68
CA LEU A 425 -13.53 -12.42 7.95
C LEU A 425 -12.17 -11.69 8.02
N THR A 426 -11.56 -11.65 9.21
CA THR A 426 -10.27 -10.99 9.41
C THR A 426 -9.13 -11.76 8.72
N VAL A 427 -9.13 -13.10 8.83
CA VAL A 427 -8.09 -13.94 8.22
C VAL A 427 -8.15 -13.91 6.69
N THR A 428 -9.34 -14.04 6.10
CA THR A 428 -9.50 -14.10 4.64
C THR A 428 -9.17 -12.76 3.99
N LEU A 429 -9.56 -11.64 4.60
CA LEU A 429 -9.19 -10.31 4.13
C LEU A 429 -7.66 -10.13 4.15
N LEU A 430 -7.01 -10.44 5.27
CA LEU A 430 -5.55 -10.30 5.37
C LEU A 430 -4.82 -11.22 4.38
N ALA A 431 -5.26 -12.47 4.24
CA ALA A 431 -4.70 -13.42 3.29
C ALA A 431 -4.81 -12.90 1.84
N CYS A 432 -5.97 -12.37 1.46
CA CYS A 432 -6.19 -11.73 0.17
C CYS A 432 -5.26 -10.54 -0.08
N ILE A 433 -5.21 -9.60 0.86
CA ILE A 433 -4.37 -8.39 0.74
C ILE A 433 -2.88 -8.75 0.69
N SER A 434 -2.46 -9.78 1.42
CA SER A 434 -1.06 -10.26 1.43
C SER A 434 -0.66 -11.03 0.17
N ALA A 435 -1.62 -11.50 -0.63
CA ALA A 435 -1.38 -12.32 -1.81
C ALA A 435 -1.21 -11.50 -3.10
N VAL A 436 -1.44 -10.18 -3.05
CA VAL A 436 -1.41 -9.29 -4.23
C VAL A 436 -0.62 -8.00 -3.95
N SER A 437 -0.13 -7.37 -5.02
CA SER A 437 0.53 -6.06 -4.95
C SER A 437 -0.41 -4.96 -4.46
N HIS A 438 0.15 -3.85 -3.94
CA HIS A 438 -0.62 -2.76 -3.35
C HIS A 438 -1.69 -2.18 -4.28
N ASP A 439 -1.42 -2.10 -5.58
CA ASP A 439 -2.33 -1.52 -6.58
C ASP A 439 -3.61 -2.34 -6.77
N HIS A 440 -3.60 -3.61 -6.37
CA HIS A 440 -4.72 -4.53 -6.52
C HIS A 440 -5.47 -4.81 -5.20
N GLN A 441 -5.04 -4.22 -4.06
CA GLN A 441 -5.62 -4.54 -2.76
C GLN A 441 -7.10 -4.12 -2.62
N ALA A 442 -7.46 -2.93 -3.11
CA ALA A 442 -8.86 -2.46 -3.09
C ALA A 442 -9.77 -3.39 -3.92
N VAL A 443 -9.26 -3.84 -5.05
CA VAL A 443 -9.96 -4.69 -6.01
C VAL A 443 -10.13 -6.13 -5.52
N VAL A 444 -9.12 -6.71 -4.88
CA VAL A 444 -9.29 -8.03 -4.24
C VAL A 444 -10.23 -7.92 -3.03
N THR A 445 -10.19 -6.82 -2.30
CA THR A 445 -11.11 -6.58 -1.18
C THR A 445 -12.55 -6.51 -1.70
N SER A 446 -12.83 -5.78 -2.77
CA SER A 446 -14.17 -5.72 -3.37
C SER A 446 -14.65 -7.09 -3.87
N ALA A 447 -13.76 -7.91 -4.43
CA ALA A 447 -14.07 -9.29 -4.81
C ALA A 447 -14.51 -10.12 -3.59
N THR A 448 -13.81 -10.04 -2.45
CA THR A 448 -14.23 -10.78 -1.24
C THR A 448 -15.63 -10.38 -0.77
N TYR A 449 -16.00 -9.10 -0.86
CA TYR A 449 -17.34 -8.62 -0.54
C TYR A 449 -18.40 -9.15 -1.52
N ALA A 450 -18.09 -9.18 -2.83
CA ALA A 450 -18.96 -9.77 -3.84
C ALA A 450 -19.34 -11.23 -3.49
N PHE A 451 -18.34 -12.05 -3.16
CA PHE A 451 -18.56 -13.43 -2.72
C PHE A 451 -19.33 -13.51 -1.39
N ARG A 452 -19.08 -12.63 -0.42
CA ARG A 452 -19.89 -12.61 0.81
C ARG A 452 -21.36 -12.33 0.51
N SER A 453 -21.63 -11.33 -0.33
CA SER A 453 -23.00 -10.91 -0.61
C SER A 453 -23.81 -11.94 -1.39
N THR A 454 -23.21 -12.55 -2.43
CA THR A 454 -23.85 -13.67 -3.13
C THR A 454 -24.06 -14.87 -2.21
N GLY A 455 -23.10 -15.14 -1.32
CA GLY A 455 -23.21 -16.19 -0.29
C GLY A 455 -24.39 -15.94 0.65
N SER A 456 -24.57 -14.71 1.14
CA SER A 456 -25.70 -14.37 2.02
C SER A 456 -27.07 -14.64 1.37
N THR A 457 -27.25 -14.24 0.11
CA THR A 457 -28.53 -14.40 -0.60
C THR A 457 -28.82 -15.87 -0.91
N ILE A 458 -27.83 -16.59 -1.43
CA ILE A 458 -27.97 -18.01 -1.76
C ILE A 458 -28.19 -18.83 -0.49
N GLY A 459 -27.52 -18.49 0.62
CA GLY A 459 -27.69 -19.15 1.91
C GLY A 459 -29.13 -19.08 2.44
N ILE A 460 -29.72 -17.89 2.43
CA ILE A 460 -31.14 -17.71 2.81
C ILE A 460 -32.07 -18.46 1.86
N THR A 461 -31.78 -18.41 0.56
CA THR A 461 -32.60 -19.08 -0.45
C THR A 461 -32.59 -20.60 -0.28
N ILE A 462 -31.42 -21.21 -0.06
CA ILE A 462 -31.29 -22.64 0.23
C ILE A 462 -32.01 -22.99 1.54
N ALA A 463 -31.79 -22.20 2.60
CA ALA A 463 -32.47 -22.39 3.87
C ALA A 463 -34.00 -22.33 3.73
N SER A 464 -34.50 -21.38 2.93
CA SER A 464 -35.93 -21.23 2.64
C SER A 464 -36.49 -22.40 1.87
N ALA A 465 -35.83 -22.84 0.80
CA ALA A 465 -36.25 -24.00 0.03
C ALA A 465 -36.27 -25.27 0.91
N VAL A 466 -35.23 -25.50 1.72
CA VAL A 466 -35.17 -26.64 2.64
C VAL A 466 -36.30 -26.57 3.66
N PHE A 467 -36.49 -25.42 4.30
CA PHE A 467 -37.54 -25.22 5.30
C PHE A 467 -38.94 -25.47 4.72
N GLN A 468 -39.27 -24.84 3.58
CA GLN A 468 -40.59 -24.94 2.97
C GLN A 468 -40.90 -26.36 2.49
N ASN A 469 -39.95 -27.02 1.81
CA ASN A 469 -40.18 -28.37 1.29
C ASN A 469 -40.32 -29.41 2.43
N LEU A 470 -39.49 -29.31 3.47
CA LEU A 470 -39.59 -30.21 4.63
C LEU A 470 -40.83 -29.95 5.48
N LEU A 471 -41.24 -28.68 5.64
CA LEU A 471 -42.46 -28.33 6.33
C LEU A 471 -43.68 -28.89 5.60
N LEU A 472 -43.75 -28.68 4.28
CA LEU A 472 -44.87 -29.14 3.46
C LEU A 472 -44.95 -30.67 3.46
N SER A 473 -43.84 -31.38 3.25
CA SER A 473 -43.78 -32.84 3.33
C SER A 473 -44.23 -33.33 4.71
N GLY A 474 -43.70 -32.74 5.79
CA GLY A 474 -44.04 -33.17 7.15
C GLY A 474 -45.51 -32.90 7.54
N LEU A 475 -46.15 -31.87 6.96
CA LEU A 475 -47.57 -31.61 7.14
C LEU A 475 -48.42 -32.62 6.35
N HIS A 476 -48.11 -32.86 5.08
CA HIS A 476 -48.82 -33.86 4.26
C HIS A 476 -48.70 -35.27 4.86
N ASP A 477 -47.50 -35.70 5.26
CA ASP A 477 -47.24 -37.01 5.85
C ASP A 477 -48.08 -37.28 7.12
N ARG A 478 -48.45 -36.22 7.85
CA ARG A 478 -49.20 -36.32 9.11
C ARG A 478 -50.70 -36.11 8.94
N PHE A 479 -51.14 -35.35 7.94
CA PHE A 479 -52.50 -34.81 7.90
C PHE A 479 -53.29 -35.08 6.61
N ASP A 480 -52.70 -35.62 5.52
CA ASP A 480 -53.37 -35.81 4.22
C ASP A 480 -54.62 -36.71 4.24
N GLY A 481 -54.88 -37.42 5.34
CA GLY A 481 -56.10 -38.22 5.54
C GLY A 481 -57.27 -37.48 6.22
N LEU A 482 -57.11 -36.22 6.64
CA LEU A 482 -58.13 -35.49 7.40
C LEU A 482 -59.01 -34.60 6.50
N PRO A 483 -60.33 -34.49 6.78
CA PRO A 483 -61.23 -33.67 5.98
C PRO A 483 -60.85 -32.18 6.07
N GLY A 484 -60.62 -31.54 4.91
CA GLY A 484 -60.21 -30.13 4.84
C GLY A 484 -58.73 -29.87 5.09
N ALA A 485 -57.91 -30.92 5.22
CA ALA A 485 -56.48 -30.80 5.56
C ALA A 485 -55.70 -29.91 4.58
N GLU A 486 -55.90 -30.06 3.28
CA GLU A 486 -55.23 -29.25 2.25
C GLU A 486 -55.44 -27.74 2.46
N LYS A 487 -56.64 -27.34 2.89
CA LYS A 487 -56.95 -25.92 3.13
C LYS A 487 -56.27 -25.40 4.38
N GLU A 488 -56.21 -26.19 5.45
CA GLU A 488 -55.55 -25.82 6.71
C GLU A 488 -54.02 -25.88 6.57
N ILE A 489 -53.46 -26.84 5.83
CA ILE A 489 -52.03 -26.91 5.50
C ILE A 489 -51.59 -25.64 4.75
N ARG A 490 -52.37 -25.18 3.77
CA ARG A 490 -52.09 -23.92 3.06
C ARG A 490 -52.11 -22.71 4.00
N LYS A 491 -53.11 -22.60 4.88
CA LYS A 491 -53.17 -21.51 5.87
C LYS A 491 -51.96 -21.51 6.81
N ILE A 492 -51.60 -22.66 7.36
CA ILE A 492 -50.44 -22.83 8.26
C ILE A 492 -49.15 -22.45 7.52
N LYS A 493 -49.03 -22.82 6.25
CA LYS A 493 -47.91 -22.43 5.40
C LYS A 493 -47.86 -20.94 5.12
N ASP A 494 -49.01 -20.27 4.98
CA ASP A 494 -49.09 -18.89 4.51
C ASP A 494 -49.09 -17.84 5.63
N SER A 495 -49.39 -18.21 6.88
CA SER A 495 -49.35 -17.31 8.05
C SER A 495 -48.94 -17.99 9.36
N PHE A 496 -47.99 -17.39 10.09
CA PHE A 496 -47.63 -17.82 11.44
C PHE A 496 -48.74 -17.56 12.48
N ASP A 497 -49.68 -16.66 12.22
CA ASP A 497 -50.79 -16.39 13.14
C ASP A 497 -51.83 -17.53 13.18
N GLU A 498 -51.84 -18.39 12.16
CA GLU A 498 -52.66 -19.61 12.13
C GLU A 498 -52.18 -20.64 13.17
N LEU A 499 -50.93 -20.55 13.65
CA LEU A 499 -50.46 -21.34 14.79
C LEU A 499 -51.28 -21.12 16.07
N LYS A 500 -51.93 -19.95 16.20
CA LYS A 500 -52.83 -19.63 17.32
C LYS A 500 -54.24 -20.19 17.13
N HIS A 501 -54.62 -20.51 15.89
CA HIS A 501 -55.97 -20.89 15.47
C HIS A 501 -56.03 -22.32 14.90
N LEU A 502 -55.12 -23.20 15.34
CA LEU A 502 -55.04 -24.56 14.84
C LEU A 502 -56.28 -25.40 15.23
N PRO A 503 -56.73 -26.32 14.35
CA PRO A 503 -57.74 -27.31 14.71
C PRO A 503 -57.31 -28.16 15.92
N SER A 504 -58.28 -28.59 16.73
CA SER A 504 -58.02 -29.41 17.91
C SER A 504 -57.24 -30.68 17.56
N GLY A 505 -56.13 -30.93 18.25
CA GLY A 505 -55.27 -32.10 18.03
C GLY A 505 -54.18 -31.93 16.97
N TRP A 506 -54.16 -30.84 16.21
CA TRP A 506 -53.14 -30.59 15.18
C TRP A 506 -51.85 -29.98 15.75
N LYS A 507 -51.94 -29.32 16.91
CA LYS A 507 -50.86 -28.51 17.48
C LYS A 507 -49.53 -29.25 17.56
N ASP A 508 -49.49 -30.44 18.16
CA ASP A 508 -48.24 -31.17 18.37
C ASP A 508 -47.61 -31.62 17.04
N GLY A 509 -48.43 -32.13 16.10
CA GLY A 509 -47.96 -32.55 14.78
C GLY A 509 -47.46 -31.38 13.92
N VAL A 510 -48.13 -30.21 13.99
CA VAL A 510 -47.69 -28.99 13.30
C VAL A 510 -46.37 -28.49 13.89
N MET A 511 -46.27 -28.43 15.23
CA MET A 511 -45.04 -28.01 15.90
C MET A 511 -43.87 -28.96 15.58
N ASP A 512 -44.08 -30.28 15.57
CA ASP A 512 -43.07 -31.24 15.16
C ASP A 512 -42.59 -31.03 13.72
N SER A 513 -43.51 -30.73 12.79
CA SER A 513 -43.17 -30.45 11.39
C SER A 513 -42.32 -29.17 11.26
N TYR A 514 -42.62 -28.11 12.03
CA TYR A 514 -41.75 -26.92 12.10
C TYR A 514 -40.39 -27.21 12.74
N ALA A 515 -40.35 -28.00 13.81
CA ALA A 515 -39.09 -28.39 14.44
C ALA A 515 -38.21 -29.19 13.47
N GLY A 516 -38.82 -30.13 12.72
CA GLY A 516 -38.16 -30.94 11.71
C GLY A 516 -37.60 -30.12 10.56
N SER A 517 -38.39 -29.18 10.02
CA SER A 517 -37.95 -28.33 8.91
C SER A 517 -36.81 -27.38 9.31
N LEU A 518 -36.88 -26.76 10.50
CA LEU A 518 -35.80 -25.92 11.04
C LEU A 518 -34.53 -26.73 11.31
N ARG A 519 -34.67 -27.94 11.84
CA ARG A 519 -33.53 -28.85 12.02
C ARG A 519 -32.90 -29.21 10.68
N GLY A 520 -33.70 -29.39 9.63
CA GLY A 520 -33.23 -29.56 8.26
C GLY A 520 -32.34 -28.40 7.80
N VAL A 521 -32.77 -27.16 8.02
CA VAL A 521 -31.97 -25.95 7.71
C VAL A 521 -30.62 -25.96 8.44
N PHE A 522 -30.61 -26.31 9.74
CA PHE A 522 -29.38 -26.36 10.53
C PHE A 522 -28.45 -27.50 10.09
N LEU A 523 -28.99 -28.65 9.68
CA LEU A 523 -28.21 -29.75 9.11
C LEU A 523 -27.61 -29.39 7.74
N THR A 524 -28.38 -28.71 6.88
CA THR A 524 -27.84 -28.18 5.62
C THR A 524 -26.71 -27.19 5.88
N SER A 525 -26.87 -26.32 6.88
CA SER A 525 -25.84 -25.38 7.32
C SER A 525 -24.57 -26.11 7.79
N LEU A 526 -24.70 -27.20 8.55
CA LEU A 526 -23.57 -28.06 8.94
C LEU A 526 -22.87 -28.67 7.71
N GLY A 527 -23.63 -29.18 6.73
CA GLY A 527 -23.07 -29.72 5.49
C GLY A 527 -22.23 -28.69 4.74
N ILE A 528 -22.74 -27.46 4.59
CA ILE A 528 -22.01 -26.35 3.96
C ILE A 528 -20.75 -25.98 4.79
N ALA A 529 -20.84 -26.02 6.13
CA ALA A 529 -19.71 -25.73 7.01
C ALA A 529 -18.55 -26.71 6.81
N VAL A 530 -18.86 -28.01 6.76
CA VAL A 530 -17.88 -29.07 6.53
C VAL A 530 -17.25 -28.93 5.15
N LEU A 531 -18.06 -28.66 4.12
CA LEU A 531 -17.54 -28.41 2.76
C LEU A 531 -16.56 -27.23 2.72
N GLY A 532 -16.88 -26.12 3.41
CA GLY A 532 -15.99 -24.97 3.49
C GLY A 532 -14.67 -25.28 4.19
N MET A 533 -14.70 -26.08 5.27
CA MET A 533 -13.49 -26.54 5.97
C MET A 533 -12.63 -27.47 5.09
N LEU A 534 -13.25 -28.41 4.38
CA LEU A 534 -12.56 -29.36 3.49
C LEU A 534 -11.92 -28.66 2.28
N HIS A 535 -12.63 -27.71 1.67
CA HIS A 535 -12.13 -26.93 0.54
C HIS A 535 -10.79 -26.26 0.87
N ARG A 536 -10.69 -25.68 2.07
CA ARG A 536 -9.46 -25.03 2.53
C ARG A 536 -8.31 -26.02 2.74
N ASN A 537 -8.56 -27.19 3.32
CA ASN A 537 -7.52 -28.21 3.54
C ASN A 537 -6.91 -28.72 2.22
N ARG A 538 -7.72 -28.87 1.18
CA ARG A 538 -7.25 -29.29 -0.16
C ARG A 538 -6.32 -28.25 -0.79
N ASN A 539 -6.65 -26.96 -0.64
CA ASN A 539 -5.82 -25.86 -1.13
C ASN A 539 -4.54 -25.68 -0.30
N ARG A 540 -4.54 -26.05 0.99
CA ARG A 540 -3.33 -26.11 1.82
C ARG A 540 -2.39 -27.22 1.37
N SER A 541 -2.86 -28.44 1.11
CA SER A 541 -1.99 -29.54 0.68
C SER A 541 -1.34 -29.27 -0.68
N ALA A 542 -2.04 -28.56 -1.57
CA ALA A 542 -1.48 -28.10 -2.84
C ALA A 542 -0.54 -26.90 -2.66
N ALA A 543 -0.82 -25.97 -1.73
CA ALA A 543 0.04 -24.83 -1.43
C ALA A 543 1.32 -25.25 -0.69
N ASP A 544 1.25 -26.19 0.26
CA ASP A 544 2.39 -26.78 0.98
C ASP A 544 3.23 -27.66 0.01
N ALA A 545 2.61 -28.31 -0.99
CA ALA A 545 3.33 -29.04 -2.06
C ALA A 545 4.01 -28.11 -3.08
N THR A 546 3.34 -27.06 -3.56
CA THR A 546 3.99 -26.06 -4.45
C THR A 546 4.94 -25.13 -3.71
N THR A 547 4.84 -24.98 -2.39
CA THR A 547 5.83 -24.21 -1.60
C THR A 547 7.03 -25.05 -1.17
N ALA A 548 6.93 -26.37 -1.23
CA ALA A 548 8.06 -27.27 -1.01
C ALA A 548 8.93 -27.48 -2.27
N GLU A 549 8.36 -27.42 -3.47
CA GLU A 549 9.11 -27.63 -4.72
C GLU A 549 9.21 -26.41 -5.67
N ASP A 550 8.33 -25.41 -5.59
CA ASP A 550 8.29 -24.28 -6.54
C ASP A 550 7.98 -22.90 -5.91
N ALA A 551 8.15 -22.72 -4.60
CA ALA A 551 8.10 -21.37 -4.03
C ALA A 551 9.35 -20.59 -4.45
N PRO A 552 9.25 -19.42 -5.12
CA PRO A 552 10.29 -18.43 -4.96
C PRO A 552 10.39 -18.18 -3.46
N GLN A 553 11.59 -18.43 -2.92
CA GLN A 553 11.93 -18.28 -1.52
C GLN A 553 11.21 -17.03 -0.97
N ARG A 554 10.26 -17.24 -0.05
CA ARG A 554 9.62 -16.14 0.69
C ARG A 554 10.69 -15.57 1.62
N THR A 555 11.47 -14.64 1.10
CA THR A 555 12.57 -13.95 1.78
C THR A 555 12.36 -12.44 1.91
N ASP A 556 11.22 -11.87 1.50
CA ASP A 556 11.19 -10.42 1.24
C ASP A 556 10.53 -9.52 2.31
N ALA A 557 10.08 -10.06 3.46
CA ALA A 557 9.28 -9.26 4.40
C ALA A 557 10.04 -8.69 5.62
N ASP A 558 11.12 -9.32 6.08
CA ASP A 558 11.78 -8.93 7.35
C ASP A 558 13.31 -8.68 7.23
N LEU A 559 13.85 -8.59 6.01
CA LEU A 559 15.29 -8.45 5.72
C LEU A 559 15.82 -7.00 5.59
N ARG A 560 15.02 -6.00 5.98
CA ARG A 560 15.29 -4.59 5.61
C ARG A 560 16.40 -3.87 6.38
N LEU A 561 17.04 -4.46 7.39
CA LEU A 561 18.03 -3.70 8.17
C LEU A 561 19.40 -3.57 7.49
N VAL A 562 19.73 -4.43 6.53
CA VAL A 562 20.95 -4.26 5.70
C VAL A 562 20.73 -4.51 4.20
N GLU A 563 19.60 -5.09 3.78
CA GLU A 563 19.26 -5.17 2.35
C GLU A 563 18.51 -3.94 1.80
N ALA A 564 17.82 -3.17 2.64
CA ALA A 564 17.21 -1.90 2.18
C ALA A 564 18.26 -0.84 1.83
N HIS A 565 19.50 -1.08 2.26
CA HIS A 565 20.66 -0.23 2.06
C HIS A 565 21.90 -1.07 1.79
N LYS A 566 21.81 -2.02 0.85
CA LYS A 566 23.04 -2.39 0.14
C LYS A 566 23.58 -1.09 -0.47
N PRO A 567 24.88 -0.75 -0.29
CA PRO A 567 25.56 0.02 -1.29
C PRO A 567 25.32 -0.70 -2.63
N LEU A 568 24.54 -0.09 -3.51
CA LEU A 568 24.23 -0.63 -4.83
C LEU A 568 25.45 -0.60 -5.78
N ASP A 569 26.66 -0.42 -5.24
CA ASP A 569 27.90 -0.20 -6.00
C ASP A 569 28.99 -1.28 -5.79
N ILE A 570 28.68 -2.46 -5.23
CA ILE A 570 29.72 -3.48 -4.94
C ILE A 570 29.31 -4.86 -5.44
N THR A 571 29.59 -5.14 -6.71
CA THR A 571 29.31 -6.43 -7.35
C THR A 571 30.25 -7.56 -6.90
N ASN A 572 31.27 -7.29 -6.08
CA ASN A 572 32.31 -8.27 -5.70
C ASN A 572 32.44 -8.64 -4.20
N ALA A 573 31.87 -7.92 -3.24
CA ALA A 573 31.89 -8.31 -1.82
C ALA A 573 30.49 -8.77 -1.34
N ARG A 574 30.40 -9.76 -0.45
CA ARG A 574 29.15 -10.09 0.26
C ARG A 574 29.25 -9.60 1.70
N ILE A 575 28.28 -8.79 2.12
CA ILE A 575 28.10 -8.37 3.52
C ILE A 575 27.14 -9.36 4.17
N ILE A 576 27.56 -9.99 5.26
CA ILE A 576 26.74 -10.92 6.05
C ILE A 576 26.48 -10.27 7.40
N THR A 577 25.21 -10.14 7.77
CA THR A 577 24.80 -9.43 8.99
C THR A 577 24.10 -10.35 9.96
N ASP A 578 24.41 -10.18 11.25
CA ASP A 578 23.85 -10.97 12.34
C ASP A 578 23.43 -10.06 13.50
N GLY A 579 22.20 -10.23 13.98
CA GLY A 579 21.62 -9.47 15.07
C GLY A 579 20.24 -9.99 15.43
N TYR A 580 19.76 -9.60 16.62
CA TYR A 580 18.57 -10.15 17.30
C TYR A 580 17.26 -10.19 16.48
N ASP A 581 17.16 -9.41 15.39
CA ASP A 581 15.96 -9.29 14.52
C ASP A 581 16.13 -9.92 13.12
N ALA A 582 17.21 -10.67 12.85
CA ALA A 582 17.27 -11.55 11.69
C ALA A 582 16.54 -12.85 12.03
N ASP A 583 15.56 -13.27 11.21
CA ASP A 583 14.74 -14.47 11.43
C ASP A 583 15.58 -15.76 11.36
N VAL A 584 16.28 -16.05 12.46
CA VAL A 584 16.91 -17.32 12.75
C VAL A 584 16.02 -18.09 13.71
N ALA A 585 14.74 -18.27 13.36
CA ALA A 585 13.75 -19.05 14.13
C ALA A 585 14.17 -20.51 14.43
N HIS A 586 15.35 -20.96 13.99
CA HIS A 586 15.97 -22.23 14.37
C HIS A 586 17.19 -22.14 15.30
N TRP A 587 17.78 -20.97 15.56
CA TRP A 587 19.03 -20.86 16.33
C TRP A 587 18.88 -20.47 17.80
N LEU A 588 17.73 -19.95 18.22
CA LEU A 588 17.45 -19.71 19.65
C LEU A 588 16.79 -20.92 20.32
N LYS A 589 17.29 -22.13 20.01
CA LYS A 589 17.24 -23.22 21.00
C LYS A 589 18.27 -22.89 22.10
N PRO A 590 18.05 -23.31 23.36
CA PRO A 590 18.86 -22.87 24.49
C PRO A 590 20.36 -22.99 24.20
N ALA A 591 21.08 -21.86 24.25
CA ALA A 591 22.49 -21.86 23.89
C ALA A 591 23.33 -22.45 25.04
N GLY A 592 23.57 -23.76 25.05
CA GLY A 592 24.61 -24.39 25.88
C GLY A 592 26.02 -23.99 25.43
N GLN A 593 27.05 -24.17 26.26
CA GLN A 593 28.44 -23.89 25.87
C GLN A 593 28.85 -24.56 24.54
N ASN A 594 28.32 -25.76 24.27
CA ASN A 594 28.55 -26.49 23.01
C ASN A 594 27.79 -25.88 21.82
N THR A 595 26.62 -25.27 22.03
CA THR A 595 25.79 -24.74 20.94
C THR A 595 26.40 -23.52 20.25
N VAL A 596 27.09 -22.61 20.95
CA VAL A 596 27.77 -21.46 20.30
C VAL A 596 28.86 -21.96 19.34
N ARG A 597 29.56 -23.03 19.73
CA ARG A 597 30.55 -23.71 18.89
C ARG A 597 29.90 -24.49 17.75
N GLU A 598 28.78 -25.17 17.98
CA GLU A 598 27.98 -25.83 16.95
C GLU A 598 27.41 -24.84 15.93
N HIS A 599 26.94 -23.68 16.39
CA HIS A 599 26.50 -22.57 15.57
C HIS A 599 27.63 -22.02 14.69
N ALA A 600 28.82 -21.82 15.27
CA ALA A 600 30.00 -21.45 14.50
C ALA A 600 30.34 -22.50 13.43
N GLN A 601 30.22 -23.79 13.75
CA GLN A 601 30.47 -24.89 12.82
C GLN A 601 29.42 -24.94 11.68
N ASN A 602 28.14 -24.79 12.03
CA ASN A 602 27.04 -24.79 11.07
C ASN A 602 27.14 -23.59 10.12
N LEU A 603 27.42 -22.40 10.66
CA LEU A 603 27.62 -21.18 9.87
C LEU A 603 28.70 -21.38 8.79
N ILE A 604 29.83 -21.96 9.16
CA ILE A 604 30.91 -22.23 8.20
C ILE A 604 30.49 -23.26 7.16
N ASN A 605 29.88 -24.37 7.60
CA ASN A 605 29.49 -25.43 6.69
C ASN A 605 28.48 -24.93 5.66
N ASP A 606 27.48 -24.18 6.10
CA ASP A 606 26.45 -23.59 5.22
C ASP A 606 27.07 -22.56 4.28
N LEU A 607 27.99 -21.71 4.76
CA LEU A 607 28.70 -20.74 3.92
C LEU A 607 29.58 -21.43 2.87
N CYS A 608 30.31 -22.48 3.25
CA CYS A 608 31.12 -23.25 2.32
C CYS A 608 30.25 -23.92 1.23
N VAL A 609 29.13 -24.54 1.61
CA VAL A 609 28.19 -25.17 0.66
C VAL A 609 27.57 -24.14 -0.29
N MET A 610 27.12 -23.00 0.25
CA MET A 610 26.52 -21.93 -0.53
C MET A 610 27.54 -21.32 -1.51
N ARG A 611 28.78 -21.10 -1.08
CA ARG A 611 29.86 -20.56 -1.94
C ARG A 611 30.31 -21.54 -3.00
N ALA A 612 30.30 -22.83 -2.71
CA ALA A 612 30.57 -23.87 -3.70
C ALA A 612 29.47 -23.94 -4.78
N ARG A 613 28.19 -23.95 -4.38
CA ARG A 613 27.04 -23.96 -5.32
C ARG A 613 27.02 -22.75 -6.24
N THR A 614 27.39 -21.58 -5.73
CA THR A 614 27.35 -20.31 -6.48
C THR A 614 28.65 -19.99 -7.23
N LYS A 615 29.62 -20.92 -7.27
CA LYS A 615 30.97 -20.71 -7.85
C LYS A 615 31.69 -19.45 -7.31
N ALA A 616 31.41 -19.08 -6.06
CA ALA A 616 31.91 -17.86 -5.41
C ALA A 616 32.99 -18.14 -4.36
N THR A 617 33.70 -19.27 -4.47
CA THR A 617 34.63 -19.78 -3.42
C THR A 617 35.77 -18.82 -3.10
N LYS A 618 36.25 -18.02 -4.07
CA LYS A 618 37.34 -17.04 -3.89
C LYS A 618 36.88 -15.59 -3.66
N ARG A 619 35.57 -15.35 -3.56
CA ARG A 619 35.00 -13.99 -3.51
C ARG A 619 35.08 -13.37 -2.10
N PRO A 620 35.51 -12.10 -1.93
CA PRO A 620 35.69 -11.52 -0.61
C PRO A 620 34.38 -11.40 0.20
N VAL A 621 34.51 -11.51 1.53
CA VAL A 621 33.40 -11.48 2.50
C VAL A 621 33.66 -10.42 3.57
N LEU A 622 32.62 -9.67 3.91
CA LEU A 622 32.56 -8.76 5.05
C LEU A 622 31.49 -9.25 6.03
N PHE A 623 31.80 -9.26 7.32
CA PHE A 623 30.85 -9.65 8.36
C PHE A 623 30.43 -8.44 9.20
N VAL A 624 29.17 -8.40 9.62
CA VAL A 624 28.62 -7.42 10.56
C VAL A 624 27.90 -8.21 11.65
N ALA A 625 28.40 -8.18 12.87
CA ALA A 625 27.94 -9.07 13.93
C ALA A 625 27.51 -8.28 15.18
N HIS A 626 26.28 -8.47 15.63
CA HIS A 626 25.73 -7.80 16.82
C HIS A 626 25.74 -8.69 18.06
N SER A 627 26.13 -8.11 19.20
CA SER A 627 26.05 -8.72 20.53
C SER A 627 26.64 -10.15 20.56
N LEU A 628 25.88 -11.16 21.01
CA LEU A 628 26.32 -12.55 21.10
C LEU A 628 26.73 -13.17 19.75
N GLY A 629 26.17 -12.69 18.63
CA GLY A 629 26.56 -13.12 17.28
C GLY A 629 28.04 -12.89 17.01
N GLY A 630 28.63 -11.83 17.58
CA GLY A 630 30.06 -11.56 17.51
C GLY A 630 30.93 -12.72 18.01
N LEU A 631 30.51 -13.43 19.07
CA LEU A 631 31.24 -14.59 19.60
C LEU A 631 31.14 -15.81 18.68
N VAL A 632 30.01 -15.98 17.99
CA VAL A 632 29.84 -17.06 17.00
C VAL A 632 30.79 -16.85 15.84
N TYR A 633 30.90 -15.62 15.32
CA TYR A 633 31.87 -15.30 14.25
C TYR A 633 33.31 -15.48 14.70
N GLN A 634 33.66 -15.08 15.93
CA GLN A 634 34.99 -15.36 16.48
C GLN A 634 35.27 -16.87 16.55
N GLY A 635 34.29 -17.66 17.00
CA GLY A 635 34.37 -19.11 17.02
C GLY A 635 34.53 -19.72 15.62
N ALA A 636 33.82 -19.15 14.64
CA ALA A 636 33.90 -19.58 13.25
C ALA A 636 35.32 -19.33 12.69
N LEU A 637 35.86 -18.12 12.83
CA LEU A 637 37.21 -17.82 12.35
C LEU A 637 38.26 -18.76 12.93
N LEU A 638 38.14 -19.12 14.21
CA LEU A 638 39.03 -20.08 14.85
C LEU A 638 38.94 -21.49 14.27
N LEU A 639 37.74 -21.95 13.88
CA LEU A 639 37.57 -23.21 13.18
C LEU A 639 38.22 -23.18 11.79
N CYS A 640 38.25 -22.03 11.12
CA CYS A 640 38.93 -21.88 9.84
C CYS A 640 40.47 -21.81 9.93
N VAL A 641 41.05 -21.57 11.12
CA VAL A 641 42.52 -21.59 11.31
C VAL A 641 43.09 -22.99 11.12
N ASN A 642 42.37 -24.02 11.58
CA ASN A 642 42.70 -25.42 11.42
C ASN A 642 41.56 -26.11 10.66
N PRO A 643 41.45 -25.88 9.35
CA PRO A 643 40.30 -26.29 8.56
C PRO A 643 40.25 -27.81 8.39
N ASN A 644 39.06 -28.40 8.46
CA ASN A 644 38.84 -29.82 8.18
C ASN A 644 38.73 -30.12 6.67
N GLY A 645 38.78 -29.09 5.83
CA GLY A 645 38.76 -29.21 4.37
C GLY A 645 39.13 -27.90 3.65
N GLU A 646 39.50 -28.00 2.38
CA GLU A 646 40.03 -26.88 1.58
C GLU A 646 39.07 -25.66 1.50
N ALA A 647 37.76 -25.92 1.48
CA ALA A 647 36.73 -24.88 1.46
C ALA A 647 36.70 -24.00 2.73
N GLN A 648 37.03 -24.56 3.90
CA GLN A 648 37.07 -23.83 5.17
C GLN A 648 38.34 -22.97 5.27
N GLY A 649 39.47 -23.46 4.77
CA GLY A 649 40.71 -22.70 4.70
C GLY A 649 40.59 -21.50 3.76
N THR A 650 39.95 -21.70 2.60
CA THR A 650 39.71 -20.63 1.61
C THR A 650 38.79 -19.52 2.17
N LEU A 651 37.88 -19.83 3.09
CA LEU A 651 36.96 -18.85 3.68
C LEU A 651 37.68 -17.83 4.56
N LEU A 652 38.70 -18.27 5.32
CA LEU A 652 39.52 -17.37 6.13
C LEU A 652 40.26 -16.36 5.25
N ASP A 653 40.85 -16.83 4.15
CA ASP A 653 41.57 -15.98 3.20
C ASP A 653 40.65 -15.03 2.42
N CYS A 654 39.37 -15.39 2.27
CA CYS A 654 38.37 -14.54 1.64
C CYS A 654 37.74 -13.52 2.61
N THR A 655 37.94 -13.65 3.92
CA THR A 655 37.34 -12.74 4.90
C THR A 655 38.17 -11.46 4.97
N ARG A 656 37.61 -10.34 4.49
CA ARG A 656 38.35 -9.07 4.38
C ARG A 656 38.07 -8.09 5.52
N GLY A 657 36.93 -8.22 6.21
CA GLY A 657 36.59 -7.31 7.29
C GLY A 657 35.43 -7.77 8.16
N ILE A 658 35.44 -7.38 9.44
CA ILE A 658 34.40 -7.71 10.43
C ILE A 658 34.06 -6.47 11.26
N ALA A 659 32.80 -6.05 11.21
CA ALA A 659 32.24 -5.00 12.05
C ALA A 659 31.50 -5.62 13.25
N PHE A 660 32.02 -5.41 14.45
CA PHE A 660 31.39 -5.85 15.69
C PHE A 660 30.48 -4.74 16.24
N MET A 661 29.19 -4.99 16.30
CA MET A 661 28.16 -4.11 16.84
C MET A 661 27.86 -4.50 18.28
N GLY A 662 28.48 -3.85 19.26
CA GLY A 662 28.20 -4.12 20.68
C GLY A 662 28.68 -5.51 21.12
N ALA A 663 29.89 -5.92 20.77
CA ALA A 663 30.53 -7.14 21.29
C ALA A 663 31.74 -6.81 22.18
N PRO A 664 31.95 -7.51 23.31
CA PRO A 664 33.07 -7.23 24.22
C PRO A 664 34.36 -7.87 23.71
N ASN A 665 35.38 -7.06 23.45
CA ASN A 665 36.63 -7.56 22.88
C ASN A 665 37.85 -7.35 23.80
N ALA A 666 37.77 -6.49 24.83
CA ALA A 666 38.80 -6.39 25.86
C ALA A 666 38.67 -7.53 26.90
N GLY A 667 39.77 -8.18 27.24
CA GLY A 667 39.80 -9.46 27.97
C GLY A 667 39.00 -9.52 29.28
N SER A 668 39.10 -8.51 30.15
CA SER A 668 38.61 -8.50 31.53
C SER A 668 37.10 -8.27 31.69
N ASP A 669 36.42 -7.68 30.71
CA ASP A 669 35.06 -7.13 30.93
C ASP A 669 33.93 -8.06 30.48
N PHE A 670 34.28 -9.33 30.20
CA PHE A 670 33.32 -10.32 29.72
C PHE A 670 32.23 -10.63 30.75
N GLU A 671 32.59 -10.69 32.03
CA GLU A 671 31.66 -10.95 33.14
C GLU A 671 30.63 -9.80 33.28
N MET A 672 31.05 -8.56 33.03
CA MET A 672 30.17 -7.38 33.05
C MET A 672 29.22 -7.39 31.85
N PHE A 673 29.72 -7.71 30.64
CA PHE A 673 28.90 -7.85 29.44
C PHE A 673 27.85 -8.94 29.57
N THR A 674 28.21 -10.15 30.00
CA THR A 674 27.24 -11.26 30.09
C THR A 674 26.19 -10.99 31.16
N THR A 675 26.55 -10.30 32.24
CA THR A 675 25.60 -9.83 33.26
C THR A 675 24.64 -8.77 32.71
N ALA A 676 25.13 -7.79 31.95
CA ALA A 676 24.30 -6.76 31.33
C ALA A 676 23.34 -7.33 30.28
N VAL A 677 23.80 -8.24 29.42
CA VAL A 677 22.96 -8.95 28.44
C VAL A 677 21.92 -9.82 29.14
N ALA A 678 22.29 -10.53 30.21
CA ALA A 678 21.34 -11.31 31.01
C ALA A 678 20.25 -10.42 31.64
N ASN A 679 20.59 -9.23 32.11
CA ASN A 679 19.63 -8.27 32.65
C ASN A 679 18.64 -7.76 31.58
N ILE A 680 19.10 -7.52 30.34
CA ILE A 680 18.22 -7.13 29.21
C ILE A 680 17.25 -8.24 28.85
N ILE A 681 17.75 -9.49 28.79
CA ILE A 681 16.91 -10.66 28.51
C ILE A 681 15.85 -10.82 29.61
N SER A 682 16.19 -10.51 30.87
CA SER A 682 15.24 -10.56 31.98
C SER A 682 14.19 -9.43 31.99
N LEU A 683 14.51 -8.28 31.39
CA LEU A 683 13.62 -7.10 31.29
C LEU A 683 12.75 -7.09 30.01
N SER A 684 13.07 -7.95 29.05
CA SER A 684 12.28 -8.11 27.84
C SER A 684 10.95 -8.80 28.19
N PHE A 685 9.81 -8.16 27.92
CA PHE A 685 8.44 -8.65 28.19
C PHE A 685 8.03 -9.88 27.33
N VAL A 686 8.92 -10.87 27.24
CA VAL A 686 8.70 -12.19 26.66
C VAL A 686 8.19 -13.10 27.78
N ASN A 687 7.07 -13.79 27.55
CA ASN A 687 6.33 -14.59 28.55
C ASN A 687 7.03 -15.86 29.09
N SER A 688 8.37 -15.94 29.04
CA SER A 688 9.20 -16.83 29.86
C SER A 688 10.69 -16.56 29.56
N PRO A 689 11.45 -15.91 30.45
CA PRO A 689 12.89 -15.82 30.28
C PRO A 689 13.48 -17.24 30.25
N ASN A 690 14.20 -17.59 29.18
CA ASN A 690 14.79 -18.91 29.02
C ASN A 690 15.89 -19.11 30.08
N ARG A 691 15.56 -19.82 31.17
CA ARG A 691 16.42 -19.97 32.36
C ARG A 691 17.80 -20.55 32.02
N GLN A 692 17.90 -21.42 31.02
CA GLN A 692 19.16 -22.03 30.58
C GLN A 692 20.10 -21.03 29.87
N LEU A 693 19.57 -20.10 29.06
CA LEU A 693 20.38 -19.04 28.43
C LEU A 693 20.89 -18.06 29.49
N LEU A 694 20.03 -17.74 30.48
CA LEU A 694 20.40 -16.92 31.62
C LEU A 694 21.47 -17.60 32.50
N GLU A 695 21.43 -18.92 32.68
CA GLU A 695 22.47 -19.67 33.39
C GLU A 695 23.82 -19.67 32.66
N VAL A 696 23.83 -19.81 31.32
CA VAL A 696 25.07 -19.81 30.53
C VAL A 696 25.73 -18.42 30.47
N LEU A 697 24.94 -17.35 30.45
CA LEU A 697 25.45 -15.98 30.51
C LEU A 697 25.87 -15.56 31.93
N LYS A 698 25.17 -16.04 32.97
CA LYS A 698 25.54 -15.76 34.38
C LYS A 698 26.71 -16.62 34.87
N GLY A 699 26.95 -17.79 34.28
CA GLY A 699 28.06 -18.67 34.62
C GLY A 699 29.37 -18.27 33.93
N ARG A 700 30.51 -18.44 34.62
CA ARG A 700 31.86 -18.28 34.05
C ARG A 700 32.11 -19.34 32.97
N SER A 701 31.60 -19.10 31.76
CA SER A 701 31.70 -20.04 30.66
C SER A 701 33.13 -20.10 30.14
N GLN A 702 33.82 -21.19 30.50
CA GLN A 702 35.17 -21.46 30.01
C GLN A 702 35.23 -21.53 28.48
N VAL A 703 34.17 -22.03 27.83
CA VAL A 703 34.12 -22.13 26.36
C VAL A 703 34.05 -20.76 25.69
N LEU A 704 33.23 -19.83 26.20
CA LEU A 704 33.16 -18.47 25.67
C LEU A 704 34.46 -17.71 25.91
N ALA A 705 35.07 -17.89 27.09
CA ALA A 705 36.39 -17.35 27.39
C ALA A 705 37.48 -17.91 26.45
N ASN A 706 37.41 -19.20 26.12
CA ASN A 706 38.35 -19.84 25.20
C ASN A 706 38.19 -19.34 23.75
N ILE A 707 36.95 -19.16 23.26
CA ILE A 707 36.69 -18.57 21.94
C ILE A 707 37.27 -17.15 21.87
N LYS A 708 36.99 -16.32 22.88
CA LYS A 708 37.49 -14.95 22.94
C LYS A 708 39.02 -14.90 23.03
N ASN A 709 39.63 -15.67 23.93
CA ASN A 709 41.08 -15.71 24.11
C ASN A 709 41.79 -16.27 22.87
N GLY A 710 41.18 -17.27 22.21
CA GLY A 710 41.64 -17.80 20.93
C GLY A 710 41.64 -16.73 19.85
N PHE A 711 40.55 -15.97 19.72
CA PHE A 711 40.45 -14.87 18.76
C PHE A 711 41.47 -13.76 19.04
N LEU A 712 41.64 -13.35 20.31
CA LEU A 712 42.67 -12.38 20.68
C LEU A 712 44.10 -12.88 20.38
N THR A 713 44.34 -14.18 20.53
CA THR A 713 45.62 -14.81 20.17
C THR A 713 45.84 -14.77 18.66
N LEU A 714 44.81 -15.06 17.86
CA LEU A 714 44.85 -14.95 16.40
C LEU A 714 45.20 -13.51 15.98
N VAL A 715 44.49 -12.51 16.50
CA VAL A 715 44.75 -11.09 16.19
C VAL A 715 46.16 -10.66 16.61
N ARG A 716 46.66 -11.14 17.76
CA ARG A 716 48.06 -10.90 18.19
C ARG A 716 49.08 -11.52 17.26
N ILE A 717 48.83 -12.72 16.75
CA ILE A 717 49.73 -13.40 15.80
C ILE A 717 49.74 -12.65 14.46
N GLU A 718 48.58 -12.26 13.94
CA GLU A 718 48.44 -11.45 12.73
C GLU A 718 49.19 -10.11 12.85
N SER A 719 49.02 -9.42 13.99
CA SER A 719 49.71 -8.16 14.27
C SER A 719 51.23 -8.32 14.39
N ARG A 720 51.73 -9.39 15.04
CA ARG A 720 53.18 -9.62 15.21
C ARG A 720 53.87 -10.01 13.90
N LYS A 721 53.19 -10.78 13.04
CA LYS A 721 53.74 -11.20 11.75
C LYS A 721 53.57 -10.14 10.65
N ALA A 722 52.94 -9.00 10.95
CA ALA A 722 52.53 -7.99 9.97
C ALA A 722 51.63 -8.54 8.83
N ILE A 723 50.99 -9.69 9.05
CA ILE A 723 50.05 -10.32 8.11
C ILE A 723 48.65 -10.00 8.60
N ARG A 724 48.10 -8.86 8.17
CA ARG A 724 46.70 -8.49 8.47
C ARG A 724 45.77 -9.13 7.45
N ARG A 725 45.17 -10.28 7.77
CA ARG A 725 44.25 -11.00 6.87
C ARG A 725 42.88 -10.33 6.77
N SER A 726 42.34 -9.87 7.89
CA SER A 726 41.03 -9.23 7.98
C SER A 726 41.11 -7.91 8.77
N ARG A 727 40.31 -6.92 8.39
CA ARG A 727 40.16 -5.66 9.14
C ARG A 727 39.06 -5.79 10.19
N TYR A 728 39.20 -5.12 11.33
CA TYR A 728 38.20 -5.14 12.40
C TYR A 728 37.77 -3.72 12.77
N ILE A 729 36.48 -3.51 13.00
CA ILE A 729 35.94 -2.27 13.55
C ILE A 729 34.94 -2.61 14.65
N LEU A 730 34.98 -1.84 15.72
CA LEU A 730 34.22 -2.11 16.93
C LEU A 730 33.30 -0.93 17.21
N PHE A 731 32.00 -1.18 17.23
CA PHE A 731 30.98 -0.20 17.58
C PHE A 731 30.43 -0.46 18.98
N PHE A 732 30.22 0.60 19.76
CA PHE A 732 29.60 0.51 21.09
C PHE A 732 28.55 1.61 21.27
N GLU A 733 27.67 1.42 22.26
CA GLU A 733 26.53 2.30 22.52
C GLU A 733 26.90 3.56 23.34
N GLU A 734 26.22 4.67 23.03
CA GLU A 734 26.39 5.94 23.75
C GLU A 734 25.35 6.12 24.87
N LEU A 735 24.14 5.58 24.69
CA LEU A 735 23.05 5.74 25.66
C LEU A 735 22.86 4.47 26.50
N PRO A 736 22.66 4.59 27.83
CA PRO A 736 22.31 3.44 28.66
C PRO A 736 20.89 2.94 28.33
N ILE A 737 20.59 1.71 28.74
CA ILE A 737 19.23 1.19 28.63
C ILE A 737 18.38 1.78 29.76
N ALA A 738 17.23 2.36 29.41
CA ALA A 738 16.39 3.14 30.32
C ALA A 738 15.96 2.40 31.60
N ALA A 739 15.94 1.05 31.58
CA ALA A 739 15.55 0.22 32.71
C ALA A 739 16.72 -0.22 33.62
N THR A 740 17.98 -0.16 33.16
CA THR A 740 19.15 -0.63 33.93
C THR A 740 20.12 0.50 34.29
N SER A 741 19.99 1.69 33.69
CA SER A 741 20.92 2.83 33.84
C SER A 741 22.39 2.50 33.51
N HIS A 742 22.65 1.32 32.93
CA HIS A 742 23.97 0.82 32.56
C HIS A 742 24.07 0.62 31.04
N ARG A 743 25.27 0.82 30.50
CA ARG A 743 25.63 0.43 29.14
C ARG A 743 26.08 -1.04 29.14
N VAL A 744 25.75 -1.77 28.08
CA VAL A 744 26.08 -3.20 27.91
C VAL A 744 27.53 -3.39 27.49
N VAL A 745 28.01 -2.53 26.60
CA VAL A 745 29.40 -2.49 26.17
C VAL A 745 29.94 -1.11 26.48
N THR A 746 30.90 -1.03 27.40
CA THR A 746 31.61 0.20 27.73
C THR A 746 32.70 0.50 26.70
N PRO A 747 33.13 1.77 26.54
CA PRO A 747 34.20 2.15 25.62
C PRO A 747 35.46 1.30 25.81
N ASP A 748 35.86 1.06 27.06
CA ASP A 748 37.05 0.27 27.42
C ASP A 748 36.91 -1.20 27.02
N SER A 749 35.70 -1.75 27.13
CA SER A 749 35.41 -3.13 26.75
C SER A 749 35.34 -3.34 25.22
N ALA A 750 35.11 -2.27 24.46
CA ALA A 750 34.98 -2.26 23.01
C ALA A 750 36.33 -2.12 22.27
N ILE A 751 37.47 -2.20 22.95
CA ILE A 751 38.81 -2.01 22.38
C ILE A 751 39.42 -3.37 21.98
N THR A 752 40.21 -3.39 20.90
CA THR A 752 41.05 -4.54 20.52
C THR A 752 42.42 -4.07 20.04
N LEU A 753 43.47 -4.85 20.30
CA LEU A 753 44.87 -4.53 19.96
C LEU A 753 45.02 -4.11 18.48
N GLY A 754 45.37 -2.84 18.25
CA GLY A 754 45.65 -2.29 16.92
C GLY A 754 44.44 -1.80 16.12
N TYR A 755 43.24 -1.77 16.71
CA TYR A 755 42.00 -1.32 16.06
C TYR A 755 41.21 -0.34 16.93
N ASN A 756 40.71 0.73 16.32
CA ASN A 756 39.94 1.78 16.99
C ASN A 756 38.47 1.37 17.14
N SER A 757 37.85 1.78 18.25
CA SER A 757 36.40 1.66 18.47
C SER A 757 35.67 2.96 18.11
N THR A 758 34.39 2.88 17.77
CA THR A 758 33.53 4.01 17.38
C THR A 758 32.20 3.93 18.13
N THR A 759 31.67 5.07 18.58
CA THR A 759 30.37 5.12 19.27
C THR A 759 29.19 5.21 18.29
N ILE A 760 28.01 4.75 18.70
CA ILE A 760 26.72 4.96 18.03
C ILE A 760 25.76 5.63 19.03
N PRO A 761 25.07 6.74 18.66
CA PRO A 761 24.27 7.56 19.58
C PRO A 761 22.91 6.94 19.93
N THR A 762 22.90 5.66 20.31
CA THR A 762 21.73 4.87 20.67
C THR A 762 22.07 3.96 21.86
N ASN A 763 21.08 3.24 22.38
CA ASN A 763 21.30 2.16 23.35
C ASN A 763 21.57 0.80 22.66
N HIS A 764 22.01 -0.22 23.42
CA HIS A 764 22.37 -1.55 22.89
C HIS A 764 21.28 -2.21 22.04
N MET A 765 20.01 -1.99 22.40
CA MET A 765 18.85 -2.62 21.75
C MET A 765 18.49 -1.94 20.42
N ASN A 766 18.90 -0.68 20.26
CA ASN A 766 18.54 0.15 19.11
C ASN A 766 19.73 0.42 18.18
N MET A 767 20.95 -0.01 18.53
CA MET A 767 22.16 0.26 17.72
C MET A 767 22.19 -0.43 16.34
N THR A 768 21.30 -1.40 16.14
CA THR A 768 21.06 -2.06 14.84
C THR A 768 19.72 -1.68 14.22
N LYS A 769 18.91 -0.86 14.90
CA LYS A 769 17.57 -0.44 14.47
C LYS A 769 17.64 0.91 13.79
N ILE A 770 18.17 0.88 12.58
CA ILE A 770 18.27 2.05 11.71
C ILE A 770 16.93 2.22 11.00
N SER A 771 16.30 3.37 11.20
CA SER A 771 14.99 3.68 10.65
C SER A 771 15.10 4.44 9.32
N THR A 772 16.18 5.23 9.15
CA THR A 772 16.42 6.07 7.95
C THR A 772 17.91 6.13 7.57
N GLN A 773 18.24 6.44 6.31
CA GLN A 773 19.64 6.65 5.86
C GLN A 773 20.33 7.84 6.54
N ASN A 774 19.55 8.75 7.13
CA ASN A 774 20.05 9.94 7.81
C ASN A 774 20.34 9.68 9.30
N ASP A 775 20.14 8.44 9.78
CA ASP A 775 20.51 8.09 11.15
C ASP A 775 22.04 8.14 11.28
N VAL A 776 22.54 8.89 12.26
CA VAL A 776 23.98 9.02 12.55
C VAL A 776 24.66 7.65 12.74
N GLY A 777 23.93 6.67 13.27
CA GLY A 777 24.41 5.29 13.38
C GLY A 777 24.63 4.61 12.02
N TYR A 778 23.76 4.88 11.05
CA TYR A 778 23.89 4.36 9.68
C TYR A 778 25.07 5.00 8.95
N GLU A 779 25.23 6.31 9.00
CA GLU A 779 26.37 7.00 8.37
C GLU A 779 27.71 6.50 8.91
N ARG A 780 27.82 6.31 10.23
CA ARG A 780 29.04 5.81 10.88
C ARG A 780 29.39 4.38 10.47
N VAL A 781 28.40 3.50 10.35
CA VAL A 781 28.63 2.09 9.96
C VAL A 781 28.87 1.98 8.45
N SER A 782 28.03 2.62 7.64
CA SER A 782 28.13 2.58 6.17
C SER A 782 29.41 3.24 5.65
N GLY A 783 29.78 4.42 6.17
CA GLY A 783 31.02 5.10 5.77
C GLY A 783 32.27 4.24 6.01
N ARG A 784 32.32 3.54 7.15
CA ARG A 784 33.44 2.66 7.49
C ARG A 784 33.51 1.40 6.64
N LEU A 785 32.37 0.84 6.29
CA LEU A 785 32.32 -0.29 5.35
C LEU A 785 32.79 0.18 3.96
N MET A 786 32.36 1.36 3.49
CA MET A 786 32.79 1.94 2.22
C MET A 786 34.30 2.19 2.16
N ASP A 787 34.91 2.71 3.24
CA ASP A 787 36.37 2.87 3.32
C ASP A 787 37.09 1.53 3.08
N TRP A 788 36.67 0.46 3.77
CA TRP A 788 37.28 -0.86 3.61
C TRP A 788 37.11 -1.42 2.22
N ILE A 789 35.94 -1.20 1.62
CA ILE A 789 35.63 -1.65 0.27
C ILE A 789 36.57 -0.95 -0.73
N SER A 790 36.73 0.37 -0.62
CA SER A 790 37.65 1.14 -1.47
C SER A 790 39.10 0.64 -1.32
N GLU A 791 39.55 0.34 -0.09
CA GLU A 791 40.90 -0.17 0.14
C GLU A 791 41.11 -1.61 -0.39
N ILE A 792 40.10 -2.48 -0.30
CA ILE A 792 40.14 -3.84 -0.86
C ILE A 792 40.26 -3.77 -2.39
N GLU A 793 39.52 -2.85 -3.01
CA GLU A 793 39.57 -2.61 -4.45
C GLU A 793 40.95 -2.09 -4.88
N ASN A 794 41.50 -1.09 -4.16
CA ASN A 794 42.83 -0.54 -4.42
C ASN A 794 43.97 -1.57 -4.25
N ALA A 795 43.88 -2.46 -3.26
CA ALA A 795 44.88 -3.50 -3.01
C ALA A 795 44.87 -4.64 -4.06
N SER A 796 43.78 -4.78 -4.82
CA SER A 796 43.65 -5.78 -5.89
C SER A 796 44.23 -5.33 -7.24
N GLY A 797 44.79 -4.10 -7.31
CA GLY A 797 45.45 -3.57 -8.51
C GLY A 797 44.50 -3.17 -9.65
N VAL A 798 43.20 -3.11 -9.37
CA VAL A 798 42.17 -2.67 -10.34
C VAL A 798 41.82 -1.21 -10.03
N PRO A 799 42.10 -0.26 -10.93
CA PRO A 799 41.80 1.15 -10.68
C PRO A 799 40.29 1.38 -10.56
N THR A 800 39.94 2.22 -9.58
CA THR A 800 38.61 2.76 -9.30
C THR A 800 38.00 3.44 -10.52
N THR A 801 37.21 2.67 -11.25
CA THR A 801 36.05 3.17 -11.99
C THR A 801 34.93 2.22 -11.64
N ILE A 802 33.84 2.78 -11.08
CA ILE A 802 32.51 2.20 -10.92
C ILE A 802 32.39 0.98 -11.85
N ILE A 803 32.17 -0.21 -11.28
CA ILE A 803 32.04 -1.45 -12.04
C ILE A 803 30.85 -1.30 -12.98
N ARG A 804 31.11 -0.75 -14.17
CA ARG A 804 30.36 -1.02 -15.37
C ARG A 804 30.26 -2.54 -15.40
N ARG A 805 29.04 -3.08 -15.48
CA ARG A 805 28.90 -4.37 -16.17
C ARG A 805 29.78 -4.29 -17.41
N ASN A 806 30.51 -5.36 -17.72
CA ASN A 806 31.46 -5.40 -18.82
C ASN A 806 30.71 -5.37 -20.18
N THR A 807 29.93 -4.32 -20.42
CA THR A 807 29.22 -3.97 -21.66
C THR A 807 30.19 -3.42 -22.68
N ALA A 808 31.42 -3.06 -22.32
CA ALA A 808 32.46 -2.68 -23.28
C ALA A 808 32.78 -3.81 -24.30
N ASN A 809 32.54 -5.07 -23.92
CA ASN A 809 32.64 -6.24 -24.80
C ASN A 809 31.28 -6.75 -25.31
N ASP A 810 30.19 -6.05 -24.99
CA ASP A 810 28.88 -6.33 -25.58
C ASP A 810 28.92 -5.83 -27.03
N PRO A 811 28.73 -6.70 -28.05
CA PRO A 811 28.76 -6.31 -29.46
C PRO A 811 27.83 -5.12 -29.75
N SER A 812 26.71 -5.04 -29.02
CA SER A 812 25.76 -3.93 -29.11
C SER A 812 26.33 -2.57 -28.72
N PHE A 813 27.22 -2.52 -27.73
CA PHE A 813 27.84 -1.29 -27.25
C PHE A 813 28.92 -0.80 -28.23
N GLN A 814 29.70 -1.72 -28.81
CA GLN A 814 30.71 -1.37 -29.82
C GLN A 814 30.08 -0.86 -31.12
N GLU A 815 28.93 -1.40 -31.52
CA GLU A 815 28.17 -0.99 -32.68
C GLU A 815 27.59 0.44 -32.51
N VAL A 816 26.95 0.71 -31.37
CA VAL A 816 26.46 2.07 -31.02
C VAL A 816 27.60 3.09 -30.93
N MET A 817 28.75 2.70 -30.37
CA MET A 817 29.93 3.58 -30.31
C MET A 817 30.56 3.85 -31.68
N ASN A 818 30.38 2.96 -32.66
CA ASN A 818 30.81 3.18 -34.04
C ASN A 818 29.82 4.06 -34.81
N ASP A 819 28.51 3.89 -34.62
CA ASP A 819 27.47 4.77 -35.19
C ASP A 819 27.63 6.22 -34.69
N LEU A 820 27.87 6.41 -33.39
CA LEU A 820 28.10 7.73 -32.80
C LEU A 820 29.42 8.37 -33.25
N LYS A 821 30.44 7.57 -33.57
CA LYS A 821 31.68 8.08 -34.20
C LYS A 821 31.47 8.54 -35.65
N LEU A 822 30.46 8.01 -36.34
CA LEU A 822 30.16 8.30 -37.74
C LEU A 822 29.12 9.44 -37.93
N SER A 823 28.33 9.80 -36.92
CA SER A 823 27.32 10.86 -37.03
C SER A 823 27.88 12.27 -36.76
N ASN A 824 27.91 13.15 -37.77
CA ASN A 824 28.20 14.59 -37.65
C ASN A 824 27.05 15.40 -36.99
N ALA A 825 26.16 14.77 -36.21
CA ALA A 825 24.98 15.43 -35.64
C ALA A 825 25.34 16.19 -34.36
N SER A 826 25.02 17.49 -34.31
CA SER A 826 25.05 18.27 -33.08
C SER A 826 23.77 18.02 -32.28
N TYR A 827 23.91 17.68 -30.99
CA TYR A 827 22.78 17.31 -30.14
C TYR A 827 22.46 18.42 -29.14
N TYR A 828 21.31 19.07 -29.29
CA TYR A 828 20.85 20.12 -28.37
C TYR A 828 19.45 19.81 -27.87
N ARG A 829 19.33 19.40 -26.60
CA ARG A 829 18.04 19.31 -25.89
C ARG A 829 17.97 20.41 -24.84
N TYR A 830 17.74 21.63 -25.31
CA TYR A 830 17.44 22.78 -24.49
C TYR A 830 16.24 23.50 -25.13
N HIS A 831 15.05 23.40 -24.51
CA HIS A 831 13.80 23.98 -25.02
C HIS A 831 13.14 24.90 -23.97
N LYS A 832 13.93 25.80 -23.37
CA LYS A 832 13.39 26.97 -22.68
C LYS A 832 13.48 28.14 -23.65
N ARG A 833 12.33 28.64 -24.16
CA ARG A 833 12.25 29.96 -24.81
C ARG A 833 12.95 30.93 -23.88
N ALA A 834 14.01 31.58 -24.35
CA ALA A 834 14.71 32.58 -23.56
C ALA A 834 13.77 33.78 -23.37
N ASP A 835 13.05 33.80 -22.25
CA ASP A 835 12.47 35.04 -21.73
C ASP A 835 13.64 35.98 -21.44
N LYS A 836 13.86 36.92 -22.36
CA LYS A 836 14.76 38.09 -22.29
C LYS A 836 16.08 37.89 -21.51
N PHE A 837 17.19 37.95 -22.25
CA PHE A 837 18.56 37.89 -21.74
C PHE A 837 18.79 38.79 -20.52
N ILE A 838 19.40 38.24 -19.46
CA ILE A 838 19.81 38.97 -18.26
C ILE A 838 21.33 39.17 -18.34
N PRO A 839 21.83 40.38 -18.66
CA PRO A 839 23.25 40.63 -18.74
C PRO A 839 23.88 40.55 -17.34
N ARG A 840 24.79 39.59 -17.15
CA ARG A 840 25.69 39.52 -15.97
C ARG A 840 27.15 39.50 -16.46
N PRO A 841 27.64 40.60 -17.03
CA PRO A 841 28.94 40.67 -17.71
C PRO A 841 30.12 40.29 -16.80
N ASP A 842 29.97 40.42 -15.48
CA ASP A 842 31.02 40.15 -14.50
C ASP A 842 31.14 38.65 -14.13
N LEU A 843 30.07 37.88 -14.31
CA LEU A 843 30.01 36.45 -13.95
C LEU A 843 30.15 35.55 -15.17
N GLN A 844 29.60 35.97 -16.30
CA GLN A 844 29.51 35.15 -17.49
C GLN A 844 30.89 34.68 -18.04
N PRO A 845 31.93 35.55 -18.16
CA PRO A 845 33.26 35.10 -18.58
C PRO A 845 33.89 34.12 -17.59
N LYS A 846 33.58 34.22 -16.29
CA LYS A 846 34.09 33.31 -15.26
C LYS A 846 33.50 31.91 -15.43
N ILE A 847 32.18 31.83 -15.66
CA ILE A 847 31.48 30.55 -15.88
C ILE A 847 32.02 29.86 -17.13
N VAL A 848 32.12 30.59 -18.25
CA VAL A 848 32.66 30.04 -19.50
C VAL A 848 34.10 29.57 -19.33
N ASN A 849 34.97 30.37 -18.70
CA ASN A 849 36.36 29.99 -18.47
C ASN A 849 36.49 28.69 -17.65
N ILE A 850 35.70 28.52 -16.58
CA ILE A 850 35.69 27.27 -15.79
C ILE A 850 35.27 26.07 -16.66
N MET A 851 34.27 26.27 -17.53
CA MET A 851 33.77 25.20 -18.40
C MET A 851 34.71 24.84 -19.55
N THR A 852 35.64 25.72 -19.93
CA THR A 852 36.56 25.53 -21.07
C THR A 852 38.04 25.38 -20.69
N GLN A 853 38.39 25.47 -19.41
CA GLN A 853 39.78 25.31 -18.95
C GLN A 853 40.38 23.95 -19.32
N GLU A 854 41.66 23.88 -19.69
CA GLU A 854 42.35 22.60 -19.85
C GLU A 854 42.49 21.89 -18.50
N SER A 855 41.62 20.91 -18.26
CA SER A 855 41.66 20.02 -17.09
C SER A 855 42.16 18.65 -17.56
N GLY A 856 42.92 17.94 -16.72
CA GLY A 856 43.52 16.64 -17.02
C GLY A 856 42.49 15.52 -17.26
N THR A 857 42.53 14.45 -16.46
CA THR A 857 41.68 13.26 -16.66
C THR A 857 40.24 13.39 -16.12
N ALA A 858 39.85 14.53 -15.54
CA ALA A 858 38.60 14.69 -14.78
C ALA A 858 37.61 15.67 -15.44
N THR A 859 36.30 15.37 -15.27
CA THR A 859 35.20 16.22 -15.72
C THR A 859 35.22 17.57 -15.01
N ARG A 860 35.01 18.66 -15.75
CA ARG A 860 34.93 20.01 -15.18
C ARG A 860 33.55 20.21 -14.58
N VAL A 861 33.46 20.67 -13.33
CA VAL A 861 32.18 20.92 -12.65
C VAL A 861 32.12 22.36 -12.16
N CYS A 862 31.17 23.13 -12.67
CA CYS A 862 30.90 24.51 -12.26
C CYS A 862 29.56 24.56 -11.52
N ILE A 863 29.52 25.23 -10.37
CA ILE A 863 28.35 25.27 -9.49
C ILE A 863 27.94 26.72 -9.29
N LEU A 864 26.77 27.10 -9.84
CA LEU A 864 26.17 28.41 -9.61
C LEU A 864 25.39 28.36 -8.30
N CYS A 865 25.90 29.02 -7.26
CA CYS A 865 25.31 29.03 -5.92
C CYS A 865 24.76 30.41 -5.57
N GLY A 866 23.55 30.46 -5.02
CA GLY A 866 22.90 31.72 -4.62
C GLY A 866 21.46 31.51 -4.15
N MET A 867 20.86 32.51 -3.51
CA MET A 867 19.47 32.46 -3.05
C MET A 867 18.47 32.31 -4.21
N GLY A 868 17.24 31.93 -3.88
CA GLY A 868 16.13 31.87 -4.85
C GLY A 868 15.92 33.21 -5.55
N GLY A 869 15.65 33.20 -6.86
CA GLY A 869 15.36 34.42 -7.61
C GLY A 869 16.56 35.27 -8.05
N GLN A 870 17.81 34.90 -7.70
CA GLN A 870 19.04 35.62 -8.09
C GLN A 870 19.50 35.40 -9.55
N GLY A 871 18.77 34.61 -10.34
CA GLY A 871 19.03 34.45 -11.78
C GLY A 871 20.00 33.33 -12.17
N LYS A 872 20.23 32.34 -11.30
CA LYS A 872 21.12 31.18 -11.57
C LYS A 872 20.72 30.41 -12.85
N THR A 873 19.45 30.06 -12.98
CA THR A 873 18.93 29.38 -14.18
C THR A 873 19.10 30.26 -15.42
N ALA A 874 18.88 31.57 -15.31
CA ALA A 874 19.07 32.50 -16.43
C ALA A 874 20.55 32.61 -16.87
N LEU A 875 21.49 32.59 -15.91
CA LEU A 875 22.93 32.51 -16.18
C LEU A 875 23.30 31.19 -16.89
N ALA A 876 22.76 30.07 -16.43
CA ALA A 876 23.00 28.76 -17.06
C ALA A 876 22.45 28.71 -18.49
N ILE A 877 21.28 29.31 -18.74
CA ILE A 877 20.71 29.48 -20.08
C ILE A 877 21.64 30.30 -20.98
N ASP A 878 22.12 31.44 -20.48
CA ASP A 878 23.01 32.28 -21.26
C ASP A 878 24.35 31.60 -21.56
N SER A 879 24.89 30.86 -20.58
CA SER A 879 26.08 30.01 -20.77
C SER A 879 25.88 28.97 -21.87
N CYS A 880 24.71 28.33 -21.93
CA CYS A 880 24.39 27.39 -23.02
C CYS A 880 24.35 28.10 -24.37
N ARG A 881 23.70 29.27 -24.45
CA ARG A 881 23.58 30.06 -25.68
C ARG A 881 24.95 30.54 -26.19
N GLN A 882 25.81 31.02 -25.30
CA GLN A 882 27.17 31.42 -25.68
C GLN A 882 28.02 30.22 -26.09
N ALA A 883 27.84 29.07 -25.45
CA ALA A 883 28.54 27.87 -25.84
C ALA A 883 28.09 27.32 -27.19
N GLU A 884 26.81 27.48 -27.54
CA GLU A 884 26.26 27.17 -28.86
C GLU A 884 26.80 28.14 -29.92
N LEU A 885 26.71 29.46 -29.70
CA LEU A 885 27.19 30.49 -30.64
C LEU A 885 28.69 30.40 -30.93
N ASN A 886 29.49 30.03 -29.92
CA ASN A 886 30.95 29.90 -30.05
C ASN A 886 31.39 28.46 -30.36
N HIS A 887 30.46 27.52 -30.61
CA HIS A 887 30.73 26.12 -30.91
C HIS A 887 31.67 25.42 -29.90
N LEU A 888 31.53 25.73 -28.60
CA LEU A 888 32.40 25.22 -27.53
C LEU A 888 32.16 23.73 -27.23
N PHE A 889 30.90 23.27 -27.35
CA PHE A 889 30.50 21.89 -27.11
C PHE A 889 29.75 21.33 -28.32
N LEU A 890 30.03 20.07 -28.65
CA LEU A 890 29.31 19.33 -29.69
C LEU A 890 27.87 18.99 -29.25
N ALA A 891 27.68 18.79 -27.95
CA ALA A 891 26.39 18.45 -27.36
C ALA A 891 26.13 19.19 -26.05
N ILE A 892 24.90 19.65 -25.87
CA ILE A 892 24.44 20.30 -24.63
C ILE A 892 23.14 19.62 -24.17
N PHE A 893 23.16 19.13 -22.93
CA PHE A 893 22.06 18.41 -22.29
C PHE A 893 21.54 19.15 -21.06
N TRP A 894 20.25 19.46 -21.03
CA TRP A 894 19.61 20.13 -19.90
C TRP A 894 18.76 19.14 -19.09
N LEU A 895 19.08 18.98 -17.80
CA LEU A 895 18.38 18.10 -16.86
C LEU A 895 17.75 18.90 -15.72
N ASP A 896 16.50 18.55 -15.37
CA ASP A 896 15.83 19.06 -14.18
C ASP A 896 16.24 18.22 -12.96
N ALA A 897 16.95 18.84 -12.03
CA ALA A 897 17.46 18.24 -10.80
C ALA A 897 16.65 18.68 -9.57
N SER A 898 15.41 19.16 -9.75
CA SER A 898 14.50 19.48 -8.63
C SER A 898 14.10 18.25 -7.81
N SER A 899 14.13 17.05 -8.42
CA SER A 899 13.89 15.76 -7.77
C SER A 899 14.65 14.63 -8.46
N THR A 900 14.89 13.53 -7.73
CA THR A 900 15.59 12.36 -8.28
C THR A 900 14.84 11.79 -9.49
N GLU A 901 13.51 11.73 -9.46
CA GLU A 901 12.69 11.20 -10.56
C GLU A 901 12.74 12.11 -11.80
N ALA A 902 12.69 13.43 -11.64
CA ALA A 902 12.84 14.38 -12.75
C ALA A 902 14.20 14.22 -13.44
N LEU A 903 15.26 14.02 -12.65
CA LEU A 903 16.60 13.80 -13.15
C LEU A 903 16.72 12.47 -13.91
N LYS A 904 16.20 11.38 -13.31
CA LYS A 904 16.17 10.05 -13.93
C LYS A 904 15.43 10.07 -15.25
N LYS A 905 14.26 10.70 -15.30
CA LYS A 905 13.48 10.87 -16.54
C LYS A 905 14.25 11.63 -17.61
N GLY A 906 14.98 12.69 -17.23
CA GLY A 906 15.83 13.43 -18.14
C GLY A 906 16.98 12.59 -18.73
N LEU A 907 17.65 11.78 -17.89
CA LEU A 907 18.72 10.88 -18.33
C LEU A 907 18.21 9.75 -19.23
N ILE A 908 17.06 9.16 -18.91
CA ILE A 908 16.39 8.18 -19.77
C ILE A 908 16.06 8.79 -21.13
N ALA A 909 15.58 10.02 -21.14
CA ALA A 909 15.23 10.69 -22.38
C ALA A 909 16.47 11.07 -23.22
N ILE A 910 17.67 11.21 -22.63
CA ILE A 910 18.93 11.26 -23.38
C ILE A 910 19.27 9.88 -23.95
N SER A 911 19.04 8.80 -23.19
CA SER A 911 19.18 7.42 -23.68
C SER A 911 18.39 7.19 -24.98
N ASP A 912 17.15 7.69 -25.02
CA ASP A 912 16.25 7.54 -26.17
C ASP A 912 16.73 8.36 -27.38
N MET A 913 17.27 9.56 -27.15
CA MET A 913 17.82 10.39 -28.23
C MET A 913 19.08 9.80 -28.88
N VAL A 914 19.85 9.04 -28.12
CA VAL A 914 21.07 8.38 -28.60
C VAL A 914 20.74 7.14 -29.46
N LYS A 915 19.46 6.75 -29.61
CA LYS A 915 19.05 5.50 -30.25
C LYS A 915 18.44 5.63 -31.64
N HIS A 916 19.22 5.16 -32.62
CA HIS A 916 18.71 4.57 -33.87
C HIS A 916 18.95 3.05 -33.96
N SER A 917 19.50 2.40 -32.93
CA SER A 917 19.83 0.98 -32.98
C SER A 917 19.73 0.33 -31.59
N MET A 918 18.96 -0.76 -31.51
CA MET A 918 18.78 -1.72 -30.41
C MET A 918 17.53 -1.61 -29.53
N ASP A 919 16.80 -2.74 -29.52
CA ASP A 919 15.63 -3.12 -28.72
C ASP A 919 15.83 -2.84 -27.22
N GLN A 920 15.09 -1.87 -26.66
CA GLN A 920 15.15 -1.50 -25.22
C GLN A 920 14.04 -2.11 -24.36
N THR A 921 13.15 -2.92 -24.94
CA THR A 921 11.95 -3.37 -24.22
C THR A 921 12.22 -4.25 -22.99
N ASP A 922 13.46 -4.73 -22.80
CA ASP A 922 13.86 -5.63 -21.70
C ASP A 922 14.82 -5.02 -20.66
N ARG A 923 15.26 -3.74 -20.80
CA ARG A 923 16.19 -3.12 -19.82
C ARG A 923 15.43 -2.30 -18.78
N SER A 924 15.82 -2.43 -17.52
CA SER A 924 15.30 -1.59 -16.44
C SER A 924 15.76 -0.13 -16.58
N ASP A 925 15.01 0.81 -16.02
CA ASP A 925 15.32 2.23 -16.10
C ASP A 925 16.70 2.58 -15.52
N GLU A 926 17.13 1.89 -14.47
CA GLU A 926 18.45 2.09 -13.87
C GLU A 926 19.59 1.66 -14.82
N GLU A 927 19.39 0.56 -15.56
CA GLU A 927 20.35 0.10 -16.59
C GLU A 927 20.40 1.06 -17.79
N ARG A 928 19.27 1.69 -18.15
CA ARG A 928 19.22 2.73 -19.19
C ARG A 928 19.96 3.99 -18.76
N ILE A 929 19.83 4.41 -17.50
CA ILE A 929 20.56 5.55 -16.94
C ILE A 929 22.06 5.27 -16.90
N GLU A 930 22.46 4.12 -16.37
CA GLU A 930 23.87 3.73 -16.30
C GLU A 930 24.50 3.71 -17.71
N PHE A 931 23.82 3.08 -18.66
CA PHE A 931 24.24 3.04 -20.07
C PHE A 931 24.43 4.45 -20.66
N THR A 932 23.51 5.36 -20.36
CA THR A 932 23.57 6.75 -20.86
C THR A 932 24.77 7.50 -20.29
N LEU A 933 25.01 7.40 -18.98
CA LEU A 933 26.17 8.00 -18.33
C LEU A 933 27.48 7.40 -18.86
N GLN A 934 27.48 6.09 -19.15
CA GLN A 934 28.63 5.42 -19.73
C GLN A 934 28.95 5.91 -21.15
N ILE A 935 27.93 6.09 -21.99
CA ILE A 935 28.09 6.63 -23.35
C ILE A 935 28.66 8.04 -23.30
N ILE A 936 27.99 8.95 -22.56
CA ILE A 936 28.41 10.36 -22.44
C ILE A 936 29.84 10.43 -21.89
N GLY A 937 30.16 9.64 -20.85
CA GLY A 937 31.51 9.60 -20.28
C GLY A 937 32.57 9.10 -21.26
N SER A 938 32.21 8.19 -22.18
CA SER A 938 33.13 7.62 -23.19
C SER A 938 33.25 8.44 -24.48
N TRP A 939 32.51 9.55 -24.60
CA TRP A 939 32.63 10.43 -25.76
C TRP A 939 34.00 11.10 -25.82
N ASN A 940 34.62 11.04 -27.00
CA ASN A 940 35.90 11.70 -27.30
C ASN A 940 35.71 13.14 -27.81
N ARG A 941 34.51 13.71 -27.67
CA ARG A 941 34.12 15.06 -28.10
C ARG A 941 33.64 15.87 -26.91
N SER A 942 33.74 17.20 -27.01
CA SER A 942 33.33 18.09 -25.93
C SER A 942 31.81 18.09 -25.74
N TRP A 943 31.35 17.95 -24.49
CA TRP A 943 29.93 17.96 -24.13
C TRP A 943 29.68 18.75 -22.84
N LEU A 944 28.48 19.31 -22.72
CA LEU A 944 28.02 20.05 -21.54
C LEU A 944 26.73 19.43 -20.97
N LEU A 945 26.72 19.15 -19.66
CA LEU A 945 25.57 18.63 -18.93
C LEU A 945 25.13 19.60 -17.84
N ILE A 946 23.87 20.04 -17.86
CA ILE A 946 23.32 21.01 -16.90
C ILE A 946 22.36 20.32 -15.94
N PHE A 947 22.58 20.46 -14.64
CA PHE A 947 21.66 20.09 -13.56
C PHE A 947 21.01 21.35 -12.99
N ASP A 948 19.77 21.63 -13.37
CA ASP A 948 19.03 22.83 -12.93
C ASP A 948 18.21 22.54 -11.66
N ASN A 949 18.13 23.50 -10.72
CA ASN A 949 17.33 23.44 -9.48
C ASN A 949 17.74 22.36 -8.46
N TYR A 950 19.03 22.05 -8.34
CA TYR A 950 19.52 21.10 -7.35
C TYR A 950 19.61 21.73 -5.95
N ASP A 951 18.46 21.98 -5.30
CA ASP A 951 18.40 22.77 -4.06
C ASP A 951 18.36 21.95 -2.77
N ASN A 952 17.87 20.71 -2.82
CA ASN A 952 17.64 19.85 -1.65
C ASN A 952 18.48 18.57 -1.71
N PRO A 953 19.79 18.62 -1.39
CA PRO A 953 20.64 17.43 -1.44
C PRO A 953 20.20 16.32 -0.48
N ASP A 954 19.51 16.64 0.62
CA ASP A 954 19.02 15.65 1.61
C ASP A 954 17.91 14.74 1.06
N GLN A 955 17.22 15.15 -0.01
CA GLN A 955 16.21 14.34 -0.70
C GLN A 955 16.78 13.58 -1.91
N PHE A 956 18.08 13.75 -2.16
CA PHE A 956 18.75 13.25 -3.36
C PHE A 956 19.84 12.25 -2.98
N GLN A 957 19.86 11.08 -3.62
CA GLN A 957 20.96 10.11 -3.45
C GLN A 957 22.21 10.63 -4.19
N SER A 958 22.90 11.62 -3.61
CA SER A 958 24.13 12.29 -4.10
C SER A 958 24.22 12.55 -5.61
N LEU A 959 24.21 13.83 -6.02
CA LEU A 959 24.35 14.23 -7.43
C LEU A 959 25.54 13.57 -8.15
N SER A 960 26.62 13.23 -7.44
CA SER A 960 27.81 12.56 -7.98
C SER A 960 27.51 11.25 -8.70
N ARG A 961 26.45 10.52 -8.32
CA ARG A 961 26.04 9.25 -8.96
C ARG A 961 25.57 9.43 -10.41
N TYR A 962 25.10 10.64 -10.73
CA TYR A 962 24.56 10.97 -12.05
C TYR A 962 25.54 11.81 -12.89
N MET A 963 26.76 12.02 -12.41
CA MET A 963 27.79 12.79 -13.10
C MET A 963 28.71 11.86 -13.91
N PRO A 964 28.77 11.97 -15.25
CA PRO A 964 29.69 11.19 -16.05
C PRO A 964 31.14 11.68 -15.90
N SER A 965 32.08 10.73 -15.82
CA SER A 965 33.52 11.01 -15.80
C SER A 965 34.08 11.06 -17.23
N SER A 966 34.62 12.21 -17.66
CA SER A 966 35.28 12.40 -18.95
C SER A 966 36.21 13.61 -18.92
N SER A 967 37.40 13.51 -19.53
CA SER A 967 38.31 14.66 -19.74
C SER A 967 37.76 15.68 -20.75
N GLN A 968 36.79 15.28 -21.58
CA GLN A 968 36.15 16.13 -22.58
C GLN A 968 34.82 16.74 -22.08
N GLY A 969 34.36 16.36 -20.88
CA GLY A 969 33.07 16.77 -20.34
C GLY A 969 33.12 17.99 -19.43
N SER A 970 32.05 18.79 -19.48
CA SER A 970 31.78 19.88 -18.55
C SER A 970 30.38 19.75 -17.96
N ILE A 971 30.23 20.06 -16.67
CA ILE A 971 28.99 19.99 -15.92
C ILE A 971 28.71 21.35 -15.29
N LEU A 972 27.47 21.82 -15.40
CA LEU A 972 26.98 23.04 -14.76
C LEU A 972 25.82 22.72 -13.81
N VAL A 973 25.91 23.13 -12.55
CA VAL A 973 24.87 22.87 -11.53
C VAL A 973 24.31 24.20 -11.03
N THR A 974 22.98 24.35 -10.95
CA THR A 974 22.35 25.50 -10.26
C THR A 974 21.79 25.05 -8.91
N SER A 975 22.16 25.74 -7.83
CA SER A 975 21.75 25.35 -6.47
C SER A 975 21.64 26.54 -5.52
N ARG A 976 20.83 26.40 -4.47
CA ARG A 976 20.82 27.23 -3.27
C ARG A 976 21.81 26.79 -2.19
N ASN A 977 22.37 25.58 -2.30
CA ASN A 977 23.22 25.00 -1.27
C ASN A 977 24.72 25.24 -1.54
N SER A 978 25.39 25.91 -0.60
CA SER A 978 26.83 26.19 -0.64
C SER A 978 27.73 24.98 -0.34
N ASP A 979 27.19 23.92 0.27
CA ASP A 979 27.93 22.72 0.67
C ASP A 979 28.39 21.86 -0.53
N LEU A 980 27.96 22.22 -1.73
CA LEU A 980 28.34 21.57 -2.98
C LEU A 980 29.74 21.91 -3.47
N ALA A 981 30.48 22.77 -2.76
CA ALA A 981 31.88 23.07 -3.07
C ALA A 981 32.79 21.84 -3.17
N ARG A 982 32.37 20.71 -2.60
CA ARG A 982 33.08 19.41 -2.71
C ARG A 982 33.00 18.78 -4.11
N LEU A 983 32.02 19.16 -4.93
CA LEU A 983 31.78 18.59 -6.25
C LEU A 983 32.51 19.34 -7.38
N GLY A 984 32.91 20.60 -7.17
CA GLY A 984 33.48 21.43 -8.23
C GLY A 984 33.74 22.88 -7.84
N THR A 985 34.04 23.71 -8.83
CA THR A 985 34.30 25.14 -8.64
C THR A 985 32.99 25.91 -8.46
N VAL A 986 32.82 26.55 -7.31
CA VAL A 986 31.64 27.34 -6.98
C VAL A 986 31.79 28.76 -7.53
N VAL A 987 30.76 29.24 -8.21
CA VAL A 987 30.55 30.63 -8.61
C VAL A 987 29.36 31.15 -7.82
N GLU A 988 29.64 32.02 -6.85
CA GLU A 988 28.59 32.72 -6.12
C GLU A 988 27.88 33.70 -7.05
N VAL A 989 26.54 33.63 -7.06
CA VAL A 989 25.67 34.50 -7.84
C VAL A 989 25.06 35.52 -6.90
N PRO A 990 25.66 36.71 -6.71
CA PRO A 990 25.06 37.74 -5.88
C PRO A 990 23.78 38.30 -6.52
N PRO A 991 22.95 39.04 -5.73
CA PRO A 991 21.94 39.93 -6.29
C PRO A 991 22.54 40.85 -7.37
N MET A 992 21.70 41.35 -8.27
CA MET A 992 22.16 42.23 -9.34
C MET A 992 22.72 43.54 -8.77
N SER A 993 23.72 44.11 -9.42
CA SER A 993 24.10 45.49 -9.14
C SER A 993 22.95 46.43 -9.53
N GLN A 994 22.91 47.63 -8.95
CA GLN A 994 21.89 48.62 -9.28
C GLN A 994 21.84 48.91 -10.79
N THR A 995 23.00 48.96 -11.46
CA THR A 995 23.10 49.21 -12.90
C THR A 995 22.49 48.06 -13.72
N GLU A 996 22.82 46.80 -13.38
CA GLU A 996 22.26 45.63 -14.07
C GLU A 996 20.74 45.53 -13.83
N ALA A 997 20.28 45.76 -12.59
CA ALA A 997 18.88 45.71 -12.21
C ALA A 997 18.03 46.77 -12.92
N LEU A 998 18.54 48.00 -13.02
CA LEU A 998 17.90 49.07 -13.79
C LEU A 998 17.86 48.74 -15.28
N SER A 999 18.96 48.20 -15.83
CA SER A 999 19.00 47.77 -17.22
C SER A 999 17.93 46.71 -17.52
N LEU A 1000 17.76 45.73 -16.63
CA LEU A 1000 16.74 44.69 -16.75
C LEU A 1000 15.31 45.26 -16.65
N LEU A 1001 15.08 46.16 -15.69
CA LEU A 1001 13.78 46.82 -15.52
C LEU A 1001 13.43 47.63 -16.78
N TYR A 1002 14.35 48.45 -17.29
CA TYR A 1002 14.14 49.27 -18.47
C TYR A 1002 13.92 48.44 -19.73
N ASP A 1003 14.70 47.37 -19.94
CA ASP A 1003 14.43 46.44 -21.04
C ASP A 1003 13.02 45.86 -20.94
N ARG A 1004 12.57 45.50 -19.73
CA ARG A 1004 11.26 44.89 -19.55
C ARG A 1004 10.11 45.85 -19.77
N VAL A 1005 10.22 47.11 -19.35
CA VAL A 1005 9.14 48.10 -19.49
C VAL A 1005 9.08 48.78 -20.88
N GLY A 1006 10.04 48.48 -21.77
CA GLY A 1006 10.06 48.96 -23.17
C GLY A 1006 11.02 50.11 -23.45
N GLY A 1007 12.07 50.29 -22.63
CA GLY A 1007 13.14 51.27 -22.80
C GLY A 1007 13.10 52.41 -21.78
N ALA A 1008 14.27 52.97 -21.47
CA ALA A 1008 14.40 54.09 -20.52
C ALA A 1008 13.73 55.39 -21.01
N GLU A 1009 13.56 55.55 -22.32
CA GLU A 1009 12.94 56.71 -22.95
C GLU A 1009 11.44 56.83 -22.64
N LYS A 1010 10.78 55.74 -22.25
CA LYS A 1010 9.36 55.71 -21.87
C LYS A 1010 9.10 56.41 -20.51
N PHE A 1011 10.15 56.57 -19.70
CA PHE A 1011 10.07 57.13 -18.34
C PHE A 1011 11.20 58.15 -18.08
N PRO A 1012 11.29 59.25 -18.85
CA PRO A 1012 12.43 60.16 -18.83
C PRO A 1012 12.63 60.87 -17.48
N GLU A 1013 11.53 61.15 -16.76
CA GLU A 1013 11.53 61.88 -15.48
C GLU A 1013 11.45 60.97 -14.23
N GLN A 1014 11.26 59.64 -14.39
CA GLN A 1014 11.02 58.71 -13.26
C GLN A 1014 12.24 57.83 -12.93
N ARG A 1015 13.46 58.34 -13.14
CA ARG A 1015 14.70 57.60 -12.87
C ARG A 1015 14.87 57.22 -11.40
N GLU A 1016 14.43 58.09 -10.48
CA GLU A 1016 14.48 57.80 -9.04
C GLU A 1016 13.44 56.76 -8.63
N ASP A 1017 12.27 56.73 -9.27
CA ASP A 1017 11.26 55.69 -9.00
C ASP A 1017 11.74 54.32 -9.51
N ALA A 1018 12.38 54.26 -10.67
CA ALA A 1018 13.02 53.04 -11.16
C ALA A 1018 14.07 52.51 -10.18
N LYS A 1019 14.90 53.39 -9.58
CA LYS A 1019 15.87 53.03 -8.55
C LYS A 1019 15.19 52.49 -7.29
N LYS A 1020 14.09 53.11 -6.85
CA LYS A 1020 13.31 52.64 -5.71
C LYS A 1020 12.69 51.27 -5.96
N ILE A 1021 12.15 51.03 -7.15
CA ILE A 1021 11.55 49.73 -7.52
C ILE A 1021 12.60 48.62 -7.43
N VAL A 1022 13.76 48.78 -8.06
CA VAL A 1022 14.79 47.72 -8.02
C VAL A 1022 15.34 47.50 -6.61
N HIS A 1023 15.42 48.55 -5.79
CA HIS A 1023 15.78 48.46 -4.38
C HIS A 1023 14.72 47.70 -3.56
N LEU A 1024 13.42 48.01 -3.74
CA LEU A 1024 12.30 47.34 -3.06
C LEU A 1024 12.21 45.86 -3.38
N LEU A 1025 12.59 45.48 -4.61
CA LEU A 1025 12.61 44.09 -5.08
C LEU A 1025 13.92 43.36 -4.75
N GLY A 1026 14.77 43.96 -3.90
CA GLY A 1026 16.00 43.34 -3.41
C GLY A 1026 17.04 43.05 -4.50
N TYR A 1027 16.97 43.77 -5.62
CA TYR A 1027 17.80 43.53 -6.80
C TYR A 1027 17.72 42.09 -7.35
N LEU A 1028 16.57 41.43 -7.15
CA LEU A 1028 16.34 40.05 -7.61
C LEU A 1028 15.79 40.04 -9.04
N PRO A 1029 16.51 39.45 -10.02
CA PRO A 1029 16.10 39.46 -11.42
C PRO A 1029 14.70 38.90 -11.67
N LEU A 1030 14.30 37.85 -10.96
CA LEU A 1030 12.95 37.26 -11.11
C LEU A 1030 11.85 38.25 -10.70
N ALA A 1031 12.04 38.92 -9.56
CA ALA A 1031 11.09 39.91 -9.05
C ALA A 1031 11.03 41.14 -9.97
N ILE A 1032 12.18 41.60 -10.47
CA ILE A 1032 12.29 42.72 -11.41
C ILE A 1032 11.61 42.38 -12.75
N ASN A 1033 11.79 41.16 -13.26
CA ASN A 1033 11.16 40.73 -14.51
C ASN A 1033 9.63 40.65 -14.39
N GLN A 1034 9.13 40.15 -13.25
CA GLN A 1034 7.69 40.13 -12.95
C GLN A 1034 7.12 41.55 -12.80
N ALA A 1035 7.80 42.42 -12.06
CA ALA A 1035 7.41 43.82 -11.91
C ALA A 1035 7.41 44.56 -13.26
N GLY A 1036 8.46 44.38 -14.05
CA GLY A 1036 8.56 44.95 -15.39
C GLY A 1036 7.46 44.45 -16.32
N ALA A 1037 7.12 43.15 -16.28
CA ALA A 1037 6.03 42.59 -17.07
C ALA A 1037 4.66 43.16 -16.65
N TYR A 1038 4.44 43.31 -15.34
CA TYR A 1038 3.23 43.94 -14.79
C TYR A 1038 3.08 45.39 -15.23
N ILE A 1039 4.16 46.17 -15.18
CA ILE A 1039 4.20 47.56 -15.62
C ILE A 1039 4.01 47.66 -17.14
N GLN A 1040 4.67 46.78 -17.91
CA GLN A 1040 4.64 46.82 -19.37
C GLN A 1040 3.24 46.57 -19.94
N ARG A 1041 2.51 45.63 -19.33
CA ARG A 1041 1.19 45.21 -19.78
C ARG A 1041 0.10 46.26 -19.56
N ARG A 1042 0.28 47.19 -18.63
CA ARG A 1042 -0.67 48.28 -18.37
C ARG A 1042 -0.32 49.54 -19.16
N VAL A 1043 -1.30 50.04 -19.91
CA VAL A 1043 -1.16 51.29 -20.67
C VAL A 1043 -1.01 52.48 -19.73
N ASN A 1044 -0.01 53.34 -19.96
CA ASN A 1044 0.27 54.56 -19.18
C ASN A 1044 0.40 54.34 -17.65
N PHE A 1045 1.04 53.25 -17.24
CA PHE A 1045 1.27 52.95 -15.83
C PHE A 1045 2.60 53.57 -15.34
N PRO A 1046 2.56 54.63 -14.49
CA PRO A 1046 3.78 55.25 -13.99
C PRO A 1046 4.48 54.37 -12.95
N LEU A 1047 5.81 54.45 -12.88
CA LEU A 1047 6.63 53.69 -11.94
C LEU A 1047 6.28 54.00 -10.48
N SER A 1048 5.94 55.25 -10.16
CA SER A 1048 5.48 55.66 -8.83
C SER A 1048 4.23 54.89 -8.37
N ARG A 1049 3.27 54.65 -9.26
CA ARG A 1049 2.05 53.89 -8.94
C ARG A 1049 2.33 52.41 -8.67
N PHE A 1050 3.38 51.83 -9.27
CA PHE A 1050 3.83 50.48 -8.92
C PHE A 1050 4.30 50.42 -7.46
N ILE A 1051 5.02 51.45 -7.01
CA ILE A 1051 5.54 51.53 -5.64
C ILE A 1051 4.38 51.58 -4.65
N ASP A 1052 3.38 52.43 -4.90
CA ASP A 1052 2.19 52.55 -4.04
C ASP A 1052 1.42 51.22 -3.96
N GLU A 1053 1.15 50.59 -5.12
CA GLU A 1053 0.44 49.29 -5.15
C GLU A 1053 1.24 48.16 -4.49
N TYR A 1054 2.57 48.22 -4.53
CA TYR A 1054 3.44 47.26 -3.86
C TYR A 1054 3.43 47.44 -2.34
N GLU A 1055 3.51 48.68 -1.84
CA GLU A 1055 3.46 48.96 -0.40
C GLU A 1055 2.09 48.63 0.21
N ASP A 1056 1.00 48.96 -0.50
CA ASP A 1056 -0.37 48.64 -0.09
C ASP A 1056 -0.63 47.13 0.00
N ARG A 1057 0.12 46.29 -0.71
CA ARG A 1057 -0.08 44.84 -0.73
C ARG A 1057 0.99 44.06 0.02
N LYS A 1058 2.04 44.74 0.50
CA LYS A 1058 3.18 44.12 1.19
C LYS A 1058 2.79 43.35 2.45
N HIS A 1059 1.67 43.67 3.09
CA HIS A 1059 1.18 43.00 4.30
C HIS A 1059 0.34 41.74 4.03
N LEU A 1060 0.00 41.45 2.76
CA LEU A 1060 -0.77 40.27 2.34
C LEU A 1060 0.15 39.13 1.83
N ILE A 1061 1.45 39.39 1.73
CA ILE A 1061 2.51 38.51 1.22
C ILE A 1061 3.45 38.22 2.38
#